data_AF-A0A1M6KIR1-F1
#
_entry.id   AF-A0A1M6KIR1-F1
#
_cell.length_a   1.000
_cell.length_b   1.000
_cell.length_c   1.000
_cell.angle_alpha   90.00
_cell.angle_beta   90.00
_cell.angle_gamma   90.00
#
_symmetry.space_group_name_H-M   'P 1'
#
loop_
_entity.id
_entity.type
_entity.pdbx_description
1 polymer ?
#
loop_
_entity_poly.entity_id
_entity_poly.type
_entity_poly.pdbx_seq_one_letter_code
_entity_poly.pdbx_strand_id
1 'polypeptide(L)'
;MAPGPSEPGKRLFAYNGGFLNARVRRILALAGHRLTTGRPGDGDAVAVWGRSPTAHRGETMAARCGVPLVRVEDAFLRSLHPGRTGAPPLGLLLDRSGVHFDSSHPSDLETMLASAALDDTVLLDRARDVIDRLRRDHLTKYCAVDPDLPLPDPGYVLVVDQTRGDASITHGAGSEELFAEMLAFARIENLGARIVIKTHPETAQGFRDGHFSEKDKDAKTILLDTPVSPWSLLEGAVAVYAVTSQMGFEAILAGHRPRIFGQPFYGGWGLTQDENPQPRRERKLTRAQLVAGALIEYPLWYDPHRDRLCEIEDTLDALAAEARAWREDRHGWIAGGMRLWKRGPLQKVFGRHRAMVFEPDPDRLVARSEGTGRRAMCWAGKLPPSLAAAAIHRVEDGLLRSRGLGADLVPPLSLVVDPEGIYYDPTRPSRLEHLIARSVDLRPSEVERARRLIARLTADGLTKYNIGSTTLPDLPRDRHVILVPGQVADDASIRLGTDAVSENAALLAWTRAENPDAFLVYKPHPDVEAGLREGAIPADDADLVLAGTDAAALLRAVDAVWTMTSTVGFEALLRGVPVTCLGTPFYAGWGLTADLGRVPARRVARPSLVQMVHAVLIGYPRYHDPVTGTPCPVEVAVDRLAAGKALPRSPLNRMLAKAQGALASQAHLWR
;
A
#
# COMPACT_ATOMS: atom_id res chain seq x y z
N MET A 1 -15.84 -10.93 -24.39
CA MET A 1 -15.35 -11.01 -25.79
C MET A 1 -13.84 -10.83 -25.76
N ALA A 2 -13.09 -11.36 -26.74
CA ALA A 2 -11.71 -10.90 -26.96
C ALA A 2 -11.75 -9.46 -27.49
N PRO A 3 -10.80 -8.57 -27.13
CA PRO A 3 -10.71 -7.26 -27.75
C PRO A 3 -10.42 -7.43 -29.25
N GLY A 4 -11.13 -6.69 -30.10
CA GLY A 4 -10.81 -6.59 -31.52
C GLY A 4 -9.44 -5.95 -31.76
N PRO A 5 -8.91 -5.98 -32.99
CA PRO A 5 -7.69 -5.27 -33.33
C PRO A 5 -7.87 -3.78 -33.03
N SER A 6 -7.10 -3.28 -32.06
CA SER A 6 -7.08 -1.87 -31.67
C SER A 6 -6.70 -1.00 -32.87
N GLU A 7 -7.36 0.15 -33.01
CA GLU A 7 -6.95 1.16 -34.00
C GLU A 7 -5.45 1.48 -33.89
N PRO A 8 -4.75 1.76 -35.00
CA PRO A 8 -3.33 2.07 -34.99
C PRO A 8 -3.08 3.40 -34.28
N GLY A 9 -2.70 3.32 -33.00
CA GLY A 9 -2.49 4.48 -32.12
C GLY A 9 -1.60 5.57 -32.73
N LYS A 10 -1.99 6.83 -32.50
CA LYS A 10 -1.43 8.04 -33.12
C LYS A 10 0.08 8.08 -32.97
N ARG A 11 0.81 8.26 -34.08
CA ARG A 11 2.28 8.26 -34.08
C ARG A 11 2.79 9.49 -33.33
N LEU A 12 3.71 9.26 -32.40
CA LEU A 12 4.28 10.31 -31.55
C LEU A 12 5.81 10.29 -31.72
N PHE A 13 6.35 11.29 -32.39
CA PHE A 13 7.76 11.31 -32.79
C PHE A 13 8.65 11.89 -31.69
N ALA A 14 9.70 11.18 -31.29
CA ALA A 14 10.58 11.57 -30.20
C ALA A 14 12.05 11.74 -30.64
N TYR A 15 12.72 12.76 -30.11
CA TYR A 15 14.09 13.17 -30.50
C TYR A 15 15.06 13.29 -29.30
N ASN A 16 14.71 12.70 -28.16
CA ASN A 16 15.55 12.64 -26.96
C ASN A 16 15.53 11.24 -26.31
N GLY A 17 16.49 10.99 -25.40
CA GLY A 17 16.65 9.70 -24.72
C GLY A 17 15.64 9.41 -23.60
N GLY A 18 14.88 10.40 -23.12
CA GLY A 18 13.88 10.19 -22.05
C GLY A 18 12.78 9.20 -22.46
N PHE A 19 12.38 9.25 -23.73
CA PHE A 19 11.41 8.33 -24.34
C PHE A 19 11.95 6.91 -24.63
N LEU A 20 13.16 6.58 -24.15
CA LEU A 20 13.65 5.20 -24.07
C LEU A 20 13.20 4.49 -22.79
N ASN A 21 12.78 5.21 -21.75
CA ASN A 21 12.30 4.62 -20.50
C ASN A 21 11.06 3.72 -20.75
N ALA A 22 11.17 2.43 -20.43
CA ALA A 22 10.13 1.44 -20.72
C ALA A 22 8.77 1.75 -20.06
N ARG A 23 8.76 2.39 -18.88
CA ARG A 23 7.53 2.79 -18.18
C ARG A 23 6.87 3.97 -18.89
N VAL A 24 7.64 5.01 -19.23
CA VAL A 24 7.16 6.17 -20.03
C VAL A 24 6.56 5.68 -21.35
N ARG A 25 7.26 4.77 -22.05
CA ARG A 25 6.78 4.16 -23.30
C ARG A 25 5.47 3.39 -23.12
N ARG A 26 5.29 2.67 -22.00
CA ARG A 26 4.08 1.89 -21.72
C ARG A 26 2.88 2.78 -21.40
N ILE A 27 3.06 3.81 -20.57
CA ILE A 27 2.00 4.78 -20.24
C ILE A 27 1.51 5.47 -21.52
N LEU A 28 2.42 5.98 -22.35
CA LEU A 28 2.07 6.62 -23.62
C LEU A 28 1.38 5.65 -24.60
N ALA A 29 1.83 4.38 -24.68
CA ALA A 29 1.17 3.37 -25.51
C ALA A 29 -0.25 3.03 -25.04
N LEU A 30 -0.50 3.01 -23.72
CA LEU A 30 -1.84 2.83 -23.15
C LEU A 30 -2.72 4.07 -23.34
N ALA A 31 -2.13 5.26 -23.40
CA ALA A 31 -2.77 6.52 -23.80
C ALA A 31 -2.99 6.65 -25.32
N GLY A 32 -2.85 5.56 -26.08
CA GLY A 32 -3.07 5.54 -27.54
C GLY A 32 -1.96 6.17 -28.39
N HIS A 33 -0.80 6.51 -27.81
CA HIS A 33 0.32 7.12 -28.51
C HIS A 33 1.42 6.11 -28.86
N ARG A 34 1.67 5.90 -30.17
CA ARG A 34 2.75 5.03 -30.65
C ARG A 34 4.05 5.81 -30.81
N LEU A 35 4.91 5.79 -29.78
CA LEU A 35 6.24 6.41 -29.83
C LEU A 35 7.09 5.86 -30.99
N THR A 36 7.66 6.76 -31.79
CA THR A 36 8.46 6.45 -32.98
C THR A 36 9.56 7.49 -33.21
N THR A 37 10.43 7.24 -34.19
CA THR A 37 11.43 8.19 -34.72
C THR A 37 11.21 8.37 -36.23
N GLY A 38 11.96 9.29 -36.87
CA GLY A 38 11.85 9.61 -38.30
C GLY A 38 11.46 11.07 -38.53
N ARG A 39 10.62 11.33 -39.54
CA ARG A 39 9.97 12.62 -39.80
C ARG A 39 8.44 12.45 -39.66
N PRO A 40 7.73 13.32 -38.92
CA PRO A 40 6.28 13.28 -38.84
C PRO A 40 5.63 13.83 -40.12
N GLY A 41 4.39 13.44 -40.36
CA GLY A 41 3.50 14.02 -41.37
C GLY A 41 2.09 14.20 -40.84
N ASP A 42 1.13 14.39 -41.74
CA ASP A 42 -0.25 14.74 -41.40
C ASP A 42 -0.89 13.74 -40.42
N GLY A 43 -1.51 14.28 -39.35
CA GLY A 43 -2.13 13.51 -38.27
C GLY A 43 -1.17 13.00 -37.17
N ASP A 44 0.15 13.19 -37.33
CA ASP A 44 1.13 12.87 -36.29
C ASP A 44 1.31 14.01 -35.28
N ALA A 45 2.05 13.73 -34.19
CA ALA A 45 2.56 14.75 -33.27
C ALA A 45 4.02 14.48 -32.88
N VAL A 46 4.70 15.50 -32.32
CA VAL A 46 6.06 15.38 -31.78
C VAL A 46 6.03 15.45 -30.25
N ALA A 47 6.70 14.52 -29.57
CA ALA A 47 6.90 14.57 -28.13
C ALA A 47 8.24 15.20 -27.75
N VAL A 48 8.20 16.08 -26.74
CA VAL A 48 9.38 16.60 -26.04
C VAL A 48 9.23 16.39 -24.54
N TRP A 49 10.34 16.20 -23.83
CA TRP A 49 10.31 16.15 -22.37
C TRP A 49 10.37 17.57 -21.81
N GLY A 50 9.25 18.04 -21.27
CA GLY A 50 9.03 19.41 -20.77
C GLY A 50 9.80 20.50 -21.52
N ARG A 51 10.65 21.22 -20.78
CA ARG A 51 11.64 22.19 -21.28
C ARG A 51 13.08 21.70 -21.08
N SER A 52 13.29 20.39 -21.22
CA SER A 52 14.63 19.79 -21.15
C SER A 52 15.62 20.43 -22.16
N PRO A 53 16.94 20.43 -21.91
CA PRO A 53 17.93 21.02 -22.84
C PRO A 53 17.94 20.46 -24.26
N THR A 54 17.24 19.34 -24.52
CA THR A 54 17.09 18.73 -25.85
C THR A 54 15.70 18.93 -26.48
N ALA A 55 14.76 19.57 -25.78
CA ALA A 55 13.40 19.83 -26.27
C ALA A 55 13.39 20.61 -27.59
N HIS A 56 14.33 21.56 -27.75
CA HIS A 56 14.54 22.34 -28.98
C HIS A 56 14.59 21.48 -30.26
N ARG A 57 15.06 20.22 -30.18
CA ARG A 57 15.13 19.30 -31.34
C ARG A 57 13.75 18.88 -31.82
N GLY A 58 12.85 18.56 -30.88
CA GLY A 58 11.47 18.22 -31.17
C GLY A 58 10.64 19.45 -31.52
N GLU A 59 10.80 20.55 -30.79
CA GLU A 59 10.14 21.84 -31.08
C GLU A 59 10.48 22.32 -32.52
N THR A 60 11.76 22.24 -32.91
CA THR A 60 12.22 22.54 -34.28
C THR A 60 11.61 21.59 -35.32
N MET A 61 11.48 20.29 -35.02
CA MET A 61 10.90 19.33 -35.97
C MET A 61 9.39 19.54 -36.14
N ALA A 62 8.68 19.81 -35.04
CA ALA A 62 7.24 20.11 -35.04
C ALA A 62 6.95 21.32 -35.94
N ALA A 63 7.64 22.43 -35.70
CA ALA A 63 7.54 23.65 -36.51
C ALA A 63 7.89 23.41 -38.00
N ARG A 64 8.98 22.67 -38.28
CA ARG A 64 9.41 22.36 -39.67
C ARG A 64 8.46 21.43 -40.44
N CYS A 65 7.56 20.72 -39.75
CA CYS A 65 6.61 19.80 -40.38
C CYS A 65 5.16 20.25 -40.21
N GLY A 66 4.88 21.38 -39.54
CA GLY A 66 3.53 21.88 -39.30
C GLY A 66 2.68 21.01 -38.36
N VAL A 67 3.30 20.14 -37.55
CA VAL A 67 2.58 19.16 -36.71
C VAL A 67 2.50 19.60 -35.23
N PRO A 68 1.45 19.20 -34.49
CA PRO A 68 1.33 19.48 -33.07
C PRO A 68 2.50 18.99 -32.21
N LEU A 69 2.77 19.72 -31.14
CA LEU A 69 3.72 19.35 -30.09
C LEU A 69 2.95 18.78 -28.88
N VAL A 70 3.55 17.81 -28.19
CA VAL A 70 3.10 17.33 -26.88
C VAL A 70 4.30 17.40 -25.93
N ARG A 71 4.17 18.17 -24.84
CA ARG A 71 5.15 18.16 -23.76
C ARG A 71 4.77 17.07 -22.76
N VAL A 72 5.72 16.19 -22.46
CA VAL A 72 5.57 15.11 -21.49
C VAL A 72 6.44 15.40 -20.29
N GLU A 73 5.89 15.24 -19.09
CA GLU A 73 6.62 15.37 -17.81
C GLU A 73 6.22 14.27 -16.82
N ASP A 74 7.03 14.09 -15.78
CA ASP A 74 6.69 13.25 -14.63
C ASP A 74 5.49 13.85 -13.85
N ALA A 75 4.52 13.02 -13.47
CA ALA A 75 3.39 13.46 -12.64
C ALA A 75 3.84 13.94 -11.23
N PHE A 76 2.96 14.71 -10.58
CA PHE A 76 3.22 15.31 -9.26
C PHE A 76 3.45 14.27 -8.17
N LEU A 77 2.82 13.09 -8.27
CA LEU A 77 3.20 11.89 -7.51
C LEU A 77 3.97 10.99 -8.49
N ARG A 78 5.24 10.71 -8.20
CA ARG A 78 6.10 10.08 -9.19
C ARG A 78 6.45 8.64 -8.83
N SER A 79 7.14 8.46 -7.70
CA SER A 79 7.82 7.19 -7.38
C SER A 79 8.34 7.18 -5.95
N LEU A 80 8.87 6.05 -5.49
CA LEU A 80 9.60 5.96 -4.21
C LEU A 80 10.83 6.89 -4.18
N HIS A 81 11.71 6.78 -5.18
CA HIS A 81 12.95 7.56 -5.28
C HIS A 81 12.93 8.55 -6.47
N PRO A 82 13.84 9.54 -6.54
CA PRO A 82 13.97 10.44 -7.70
C PRO A 82 14.23 9.73 -9.02
N GLY A 83 13.82 10.32 -10.14
CA GLY A 83 13.97 9.70 -11.48
C GLY A 83 15.41 9.35 -11.86
N ARG A 84 16.40 10.09 -11.33
CA ARG A 84 17.84 9.82 -11.54
C ARG A 84 18.34 8.53 -10.91
N THR A 85 17.61 7.94 -9.94
CA THR A 85 17.94 6.61 -9.39
C THR A 85 17.45 5.46 -10.29
N GLY A 86 16.91 5.76 -11.48
CA GLY A 86 16.25 4.78 -12.35
C GLY A 86 14.82 4.41 -11.93
N ALA A 87 14.25 5.07 -10.92
CA ALA A 87 12.90 4.79 -10.46
C ALA A 87 11.85 5.03 -11.58
N PRO A 88 10.95 4.08 -11.87
CA PRO A 88 9.91 4.26 -12.88
C PRO A 88 8.79 5.18 -12.36
N PRO A 89 8.25 6.11 -13.18
CA PRO A 89 7.11 6.92 -12.78
C PRO A 89 5.80 6.12 -12.72
N LEU A 90 4.88 6.56 -11.86
CA LEU A 90 3.51 6.03 -11.72
C LEU A 90 2.44 6.89 -12.42
N GLY A 91 2.84 8.01 -13.03
CA GLY A 91 1.98 8.81 -13.89
C GLY A 91 2.78 9.79 -14.75
N LEU A 92 2.14 10.34 -15.79
CA LEU A 92 2.71 11.35 -16.67
C LEU A 92 1.75 12.55 -16.82
N LEU A 93 2.31 13.73 -17.04
CA LEU A 93 1.59 14.91 -17.50
C LEU A 93 1.78 15.03 -19.01
N LEU A 94 0.68 15.20 -19.77
CA LEU A 94 0.69 15.40 -21.21
C LEU A 94 0.03 16.75 -21.53
N ASP A 95 0.85 17.73 -21.93
CA ASP A 95 0.43 19.11 -22.21
C ASP A 95 0.56 19.41 -23.71
N ARG A 96 -0.48 19.96 -24.33
CA ARG A 96 -0.52 20.32 -25.76
C ARG A 96 -0.38 21.82 -25.98
N SER A 97 -0.82 22.64 -25.04
CA SER A 97 -0.72 24.11 -25.12
C SER A 97 0.63 24.62 -24.62
N GLY A 98 1.14 24.09 -23.50
CA GLY A 98 2.30 24.63 -22.79
C GLY A 98 3.14 23.57 -22.10
N VAL A 99 3.51 23.83 -20.85
CA VAL A 99 3.84 22.85 -19.80
C VAL A 99 3.51 23.49 -18.46
N HIS A 100 2.94 22.74 -17.52
CA HIS A 100 2.42 23.26 -16.24
C HIS A 100 3.33 24.26 -15.47
N PHE A 101 4.65 24.12 -15.53
CA PHE A 101 5.61 24.99 -14.84
C PHE A 101 6.07 26.23 -15.64
N ASP A 102 5.66 26.37 -16.91
CA ASP A 102 6.03 27.48 -17.77
C ASP A 102 4.96 28.58 -17.69
N SER A 103 5.28 29.66 -16.98
CA SER A 103 4.33 30.75 -16.75
C SER A 103 4.23 31.72 -17.92
N SER A 104 5.10 31.61 -18.94
CA SER A 104 5.10 32.54 -20.09
C SER A 104 3.86 32.41 -20.97
N HIS A 105 3.23 31.23 -21.02
CA HIS A 105 2.05 30.92 -21.83
C HIS A 105 1.08 30.01 -21.05
N PRO A 106 -0.22 29.94 -21.40
CA PRO A 106 -1.13 28.97 -20.82
C PRO A 106 -0.72 27.51 -21.06
N SER A 107 -0.91 26.68 -20.05
CA SER A 107 -0.83 25.22 -20.13
C SER A 107 -2.23 24.59 -20.19
N ASP A 108 -2.32 23.32 -20.58
CA ASP A 108 -3.58 22.57 -20.50
C ASP A 108 -4.10 22.55 -19.04
N LEU A 109 -3.20 22.41 -18.05
CA LEU A 109 -3.55 22.50 -16.62
C LEU A 109 -4.05 23.90 -16.22
N GLU A 110 -3.36 24.97 -16.62
CA GLU A 110 -3.78 26.33 -16.28
C GLU A 110 -5.15 26.66 -16.91
N THR A 111 -5.39 26.17 -18.13
CA THR A 111 -6.67 26.29 -18.83
C THR A 111 -7.78 25.55 -18.09
N MET A 112 -7.52 24.32 -17.66
CA MET A 112 -8.45 23.52 -16.85
C MET A 112 -8.77 24.20 -15.50
N LEU A 113 -7.74 24.65 -14.77
CA LEU A 113 -7.90 25.35 -13.50
C LEU A 113 -8.66 26.68 -13.67
N ALA A 114 -8.49 27.38 -14.78
CA ALA A 114 -9.23 28.60 -15.09
C ALA A 114 -10.71 28.35 -15.43
N SER A 115 -11.04 27.35 -16.27
CA SER A 115 -12.36 27.24 -16.91
C SER A 115 -13.23 26.05 -16.51
N ALA A 116 -12.67 24.99 -15.91
CA ALA A 116 -13.44 23.77 -15.62
C ALA A 116 -14.43 23.95 -14.44
N ALA A 117 -15.57 23.26 -14.54
CA ALA A 117 -16.53 23.09 -13.44
C ALA A 117 -15.93 22.15 -12.38
N LEU A 118 -15.31 22.75 -11.36
CA LEU A 118 -14.63 22.06 -10.26
C LEU A 118 -15.44 22.23 -8.96
N ASP A 119 -16.76 22.15 -9.07
CA ASP A 119 -17.73 22.43 -8.02
C ASP A 119 -18.69 21.27 -7.74
N ASP A 120 -18.57 20.16 -8.49
CA ASP A 120 -19.24 18.90 -8.16
C ASP A 120 -18.80 18.37 -6.78
N THR A 121 -19.77 17.92 -5.99
CA THR A 121 -19.54 17.47 -4.62
C THR A 121 -18.75 16.17 -4.57
N VAL A 122 -18.98 15.23 -5.51
CA VAL A 122 -18.29 13.93 -5.54
C VAL A 122 -16.81 14.12 -5.88
N LEU A 123 -16.51 14.96 -6.87
CA LEU A 123 -15.15 15.35 -7.24
C LEU A 123 -14.44 16.09 -6.09
N LEU A 124 -15.13 16.96 -5.36
CA LEU A 124 -14.54 17.67 -4.22
C LEU A 124 -14.32 16.78 -3.00
N ASP A 125 -15.19 15.80 -2.72
CA ASP A 125 -14.97 14.79 -1.67
C ASP A 125 -13.86 13.81 -2.03
N ARG A 126 -13.78 13.41 -3.31
CA ARG A 126 -12.64 12.65 -3.86
C ARG A 126 -11.33 13.43 -3.71
N ALA A 127 -11.31 14.72 -4.03
CA ALA A 127 -10.14 15.58 -3.85
C ALA A 127 -9.76 15.78 -2.37
N ARG A 128 -10.73 15.80 -1.46
CA ARG A 128 -10.47 15.77 -0.01
C ARG A 128 -9.80 14.46 0.40
N ASP A 129 -10.32 13.29 0.00
CA ASP A 129 -9.70 11.98 0.27
C ASP A 129 -8.27 11.88 -0.29
N VAL A 130 -8.00 12.42 -1.48
CA VAL A 130 -6.63 12.46 -2.03
C VAL A 130 -5.67 13.19 -1.09
N ILE A 131 -6.00 14.39 -0.61
CA ILE A 131 -5.19 15.12 0.39
C ILE A 131 -5.02 14.29 1.67
N ASP A 132 -6.12 13.72 2.14
CA ASP A 132 -6.23 12.99 3.40
C ASP A 132 -5.49 11.65 3.42
N ARG A 133 -5.28 11.05 2.25
CA ARG A 133 -4.43 9.87 2.03
C ARG A 133 -2.97 10.25 1.87
N LEU A 134 -2.67 11.30 1.10
CA LEU A 134 -1.29 11.81 0.97
C LEU A 134 -0.69 12.17 2.33
N ARG A 135 -1.45 12.85 3.20
CA ARG A 135 -1.03 13.16 4.56
C ARG A 135 -0.85 11.89 5.41
N ARG A 136 -1.89 11.05 5.52
CA ARG A 136 -1.88 9.84 6.38
C ARG A 136 -0.76 8.87 6.03
N ASP A 137 -0.52 8.64 4.74
CA ASP A 137 0.48 7.68 4.26
C ASP A 137 1.86 8.33 4.06
N HIS A 138 1.99 9.63 4.39
CA HIS A 138 3.18 10.47 4.24
C HIS A 138 3.77 10.44 2.81
N LEU A 139 2.92 10.63 1.81
CA LEU A 139 3.26 10.58 0.39
C LEU A 139 3.56 11.97 -0.19
N THR A 140 4.50 12.02 -1.12
CA THR A 140 5.06 13.22 -1.78
C THR A 140 5.58 12.80 -3.16
N LYS A 141 6.13 13.71 -3.97
CA LYS A 141 6.73 13.36 -5.29
C LYS A 141 7.68 12.16 -5.22
N TYR A 142 8.49 12.08 -4.15
CA TYR A 142 9.47 11.02 -3.90
C TYR A 142 9.25 10.39 -2.52
N CYS A 143 8.49 9.29 -2.45
CA CYS A 143 7.96 8.75 -1.18
C CYS A 143 8.97 8.02 -0.25
N ALA A 144 10.27 8.02 -0.57
CA ALA A 144 11.35 7.52 0.27
C ALA A 144 11.68 8.47 1.43
N VAL A 145 10.65 8.78 2.22
CA VAL A 145 10.69 9.66 3.39
C VAL A 145 10.21 8.93 4.62
N ASP A 146 10.78 9.27 5.77
CA ASP A 146 10.51 8.64 7.05
C ASP A 146 9.85 9.63 8.02
N PRO A 147 8.67 9.30 8.60
CA PRO A 147 8.01 10.16 9.58
C PRO A 147 8.64 10.07 10.98
N ASP A 148 9.40 9.00 11.26
CA ASP A 148 10.01 8.72 12.57
C ASP A 148 11.39 9.38 12.75
N LEU A 149 11.90 10.09 11.73
CA LEU A 149 13.14 10.87 11.83
C LEU A 149 12.94 12.16 12.66
N PRO A 150 13.94 12.59 13.44
CA PRO A 150 13.84 13.79 14.26
C PRO A 150 13.64 15.05 13.40
N LEU A 151 12.72 15.90 13.85
CA LEU A 151 12.43 17.21 13.27
C LEU A 151 12.98 18.33 14.16
N PRO A 152 13.20 19.54 13.62
CA PRO A 152 13.40 20.73 14.44
C PRO A 152 12.17 21.00 15.33
N ASP A 153 12.40 21.56 16.53
CA ASP A 153 11.31 21.98 17.43
C ASP A 153 10.31 22.91 16.70
N PRO A 154 8.98 22.68 16.77
CA PRO A 154 7.98 23.50 16.07
C PRO A 154 8.08 25.00 16.35
N GLY A 155 7.66 25.81 15.36
CA GLY A 155 7.77 27.28 15.42
C GLY A 155 8.79 27.87 14.43
N TYR A 156 9.23 27.11 13.43
CA TYR A 156 10.20 27.56 12.42
C TYR A 156 9.55 28.06 11.12
N VAL A 157 10.31 28.85 10.38
CA VAL A 157 10.03 29.15 8.97
C VAL A 157 10.69 28.09 8.10
N LEU A 158 9.93 27.50 7.18
CA LEU A 158 10.45 26.59 6.18
C LEU A 158 10.83 27.34 4.91
N VAL A 159 12.09 27.28 4.50
CA VAL A 159 12.58 27.78 3.21
C VAL A 159 12.86 26.57 2.31
N VAL A 160 12.23 26.52 1.14
CA VAL A 160 12.30 25.37 0.24
C VAL A 160 13.37 25.59 -0.83
N ASP A 161 14.40 24.75 -0.81
CA ASP A 161 15.45 24.71 -1.83
C ASP A 161 14.97 23.97 -3.10
N GLN A 162 15.67 24.22 -4.21
CA GLN A 162 15.51 23.48 -5.46
C GLN A 162 16.88 23.11 -6.03
N THR A 163 16.91 22.15 -6.95
CA THR A 163 18.13 21.84 -7.71
C THR A 163 18.43 22.93 -8.73
N ARG A 164 19.70 23.33 -8.84
CA ARG A 164 20.18 24.22 -9.90
C ARG A 164 19.86 23.64 -11.28
N GLY A 165 19.51 24.52 -12.21
CA GLY A 165 19.06 24.14 -13.56
C GLY A 165 17.72 23.38 -13.60
N ASP A 166 16.89 23.48 -12.56
CA ASP A 166 15.49 23.07 -12.63
C ASP A 166 14.72 24.00 -13.59
N ALA A 167 14.16 23.43 -14.65
CA ALA A 167 13.44 24.17 -15.68
C ALA A 167 12.21 24.92 -15.12
N SER A 168 11.64 24.46 -14.00
CA SER A 168 10.53 25.15 -13.34
C SER A 168 10.95 26.47 -12.69
N ILE A 169 12.24 26.72 -12.45
CA ILE A 169 12.74 28.03 -11.99
C ILE A 169 12.69 28.99 -13.19
N THR A 170 13.49 28.75 -14.22
CA THR A 170 13.64 29.65 -15.38
C THR A 170 12.33 29.90 -16.14
N HIS A 171 11.51 28.85 -16.32
CA HIS A 171 10.23 28.99 -17.03
C HIS A 171 9.08 29.46 -16.13
N GLY A 172 9.21 29.31 -14.80
CA GLY A 172 8.26 29.84 -13.82
C GLY A 172 8.65 31.25 -13.34
N ALA A 173 9.23 32.08 -14.21
CA ALA A 173 9.68 33.45 -13.91
C ALA A 173 10.62 33.62 -12.68
N GLY A 174 11.31 32.55 -12.28
CA GLY A 174 12.31 32.53 -11.21
C GLY A 174 13.74 32.65 -11.72
N SER A 175 14.67 32.96 -10.82
CA SER A 175 16.12 33.08 -11.09
C SER A 175 16.93 32.53 -9.91
N GLU A 176 18.27 32.56 -9.98
CA GLU A 176 19.11 32.13 -8.86
C GLU A 176 19.14 33.15 -7.71
N GLU A 177 19.07 34.43 -8.07
CA GLU A 177 19.09 35.59 -7.16
C GLU A 177 17.86 35.58 -6.25
N LEU A 178 16.70 35.19 -6.78
CA LEU A 178 15.44 35.06 -6.03
C LEU A 178 15.52 34.04 -4.89
N PHE A 179 16.46 33.09 -4.89
CA PHE A 179 16.70 32.24 -3.71
C PHE A 179 17.39 32.99 -2.57
N ALA A 180 18.36 33.84 -2.89
CA ALA A 180 19.03 34.68 -1.89
C ALA A 180 18.07 35.74 -1.32
N GLU A 181 17.24 36.34 -2.19
CA GLU A 181 16.18 37.27 -1.79
C GLU A 181 15.12 36.59 -0.92
N MET A 182 14.58 35.44 -1.34
CA MET A 182 13.63 34.64 -0.56
C MET A 182 14.14 34.33 0.86
N LEU A 183 15.42 33.94 1.00
CA LEU A 183 16.03 33.67 2.29
C LEU A 183 16.25 34.95 3.13
N ALA A 184 16.55 36.08 2.49
CA ALA A 184 16.63 37.38 3.17
C ALA A 184 15.26 37.82 3.71
N PHE A 185 14.20 37.75 2.90
CA PHE A 185 12.82 38.04 3.33
C PHE A 185 12.39 37.11 4.47
N ALA A 186 12.61 35.79 4.35
CA ALA A 186 12.30 34.83 5.40
C ALA A 186 12.96 35.17 6.75
N ARG A 187 14.21 35.64 6.74
CA ARG A 187 14.92 36.14 7.94
C ARG A 187 14.34 37.46 8.48
N ILE A 188 14.15 38.45 7.60
CA ILE A 188 13.71 39.81 7.96
C ILE A 188 12.31 39.81 8.59
N GLU A 189 11.40 39.01 8.06
CA GLU A 189 10.00 38.99 8.46
C GLU A 189 9.74 38.16 9.73
N ASN A 190 10.69 37.27 10.07
CA ASN A 190 10.53 36.29 11.14
C ASN A 190 11.70 36.33 12.13
N LEU A 191 12.18 37.53 12.49
CA LEU A 191 13.36 37.79 13.35
C LEU A 191 13.43 36.93 14.63
N GLY A 192 12.28 36.52 15.19
CA GLY A 192 12.20 35.64 16.35
C GLY A 192 12.51 34.16 16.04
N ALA A 193 12.04 33.65 14.90
CA ALA A 193 11.97 32.23 14.56
C ALA A 193 13.32 31.61 14.16
N ARG A 194 13.35 30.28 14.16
CA ARG A 194 14.39 29.48 13.49
C ARG A 194 14.05 29.39 12.00
N ILE A 195 15.04 29.50 11.12
CA ILE A 195 14.88 29.27 9.68
C ILE A 195 15.38 27.85 9.36
N VAL A 196 14.56 27.06 8.68
CA VAL A 196 14.89 25.69 8.27
C VAL A 196 14.89 25.64 6.75
N ILE A 197 16.07 25.55 6.15
CA ILE A 197 16.25 25.39 4.71
C ILE A 197 16.17 23.89 4.38
N LYS A 198 15.07 23.42 3.79
CA LYS A 198 14.94 22.02 3.35
C LYS A 198 15.59 21.86 1.98
N THR A 199 16.70 21.10 1.92
CA THR A 199 17.38 20.81 0.65
C THR A 199 16.57 19.82 -0.21
N HIS A 200 16.72 19.90 -1.53
CA HIS A 200 16.02 19.00 -2.45
C HIS A 200 16.57 17.55 -2.37
N PRO A 201 15.74 16.49 -2.45
CA PRO A 201 16.20 15.10 -2.31
C PRO A 201 17.27 14.63 -3.30
N GLU A 202 17.32 15.18 -4.53
CA GLU A 202 18.44 14.91 -5.46
C GLU A 202 19.77 15.53 -5.01
N THR A 203 19.73 16.63 -4.26
CA THR A 203 20.92 17.32 -3.72
C THR A 203 21.46 16.58 -2.51
N ALA A 204 20.59 16.16 -1.59
CA ALA A 204 20.95 15.25 -0.49
C ALA A 204 21.49 13.88 -0.97
N GLN A 205 21.26 13.51 -2.24
CA GLN A 205 21.76 12.30 -2.88
C GLN A 205 22.93 12.56 -3.86
N GLY A 206 23.45 13.79 -3.94
CA GLY A 206 24.60 14.14 -4.78
C GLY A 206 24.38 14.11 -6.29
N PHE A 207 23.12 14.14 -6.78
CA PHE A 207 22.81 14.10 -8.21
C PHE A 207 22.81 15.48 -8.89
N ARG A 208 22.49 16.54 -8.14
CA ARG A 208 22.44 17.95 -8.60
C ARG A 208 22.58 18.89 -7.40
N ASP A 209 23.39 19.94 -7.55
CA ASP A 209 23.57 20.96 -6.51
C ASP A 209 22.27 21.73 -6.22
N GLY A 210 22.10 22.18 -4.97
CA GLY A 210 21.02 23.04 -4.53
C GLY A 210 21.37 24.53 -4.67
N HIS A 211 20.42 25.44 -4.45
CA HIS A 211 20.74 26.87 -4.44
C HIS A 211 21.50 27.29 -3.18
N PHE A 212 21.15 26.69 -2.04
CA PHE A 212 21.75 26.93 -0.72
C PHE A 212 22.85 25.92 -0.36
N SER A 213 23.81 26.32 0.47
CA SER A 213 24.83 25.45 1.07
C SER A 213 25.24 25.93 2.48
N GLU A 214 26.25 25.31 3.10
CA GLU A 214 26.68 25.63 4.48
C GLU A 214 27.01 27.11 4.71
N LYS A 215 27.36 27.86 3.65
CA LYS A 215 27.58 29.32 3.68
C LYS A 215 26.32 30.12 4.09
N ASP A 216 25.14 29.56 3.86
CA ASP A 216 23.85 30.23 4.02
C ASP A 216 23.25 30.02 5.42
N LYS A 217 23.94 29.30 6.30
CA LYS A 217 23.56 29.07 7.70
C LYS A 217 24.01 30.21 8.62
N ASP A 218 23.33 30.34 9.75
CA ASP A 218 23.68 31.26 10.84
C ASP A 218 23.21 30.69 12.19
N ALA A 219 23.25 31.47 13.27
CA ALA A 219 22.83 31.04 14.62
C ALA A 219 21.34 30.63 14.74
N LYS A 220 20.49 30.99 13.77
CA LYS A 220 19.07 30.63 13.66
C LYS A 220 18.72 29.88 12.37
N THR A 221 19.58 29.88 11.36
CA THR A 221 19.34 29.27 10.04
C THR A 221 20.08 27.95 9.89
N ILE A 222 19.35 26.84 9.73
CA ILE A 222 19.89 25.49 9.55
C ILE A 222 19.53 24.91 8.18
N LEU A 223 20.40 24.04 7.64
CA LEU A 223 20.07 23.15 6.54
C LEU A 223 19.46 21.86 7.08
N LEU A 224 18.46 21.32 6.37
CA LEU A 224 17.85 20.03 6.64
C LEU A 224 17.87 19.18 5.37
N ASP A 225 18.82 18.25 5.30
CA ASP A 225 19.04 17.35 4.16
C ASP A 225 18.36 15.98 4.34
N THR A 226 18.21 15.54 5.59
CA THR A 226 17.54 14.29 5.99
C THR A 226 16.20 14.05 5.28
N PRO A 227 15.86 12.80 4.93
CA PRO A 227 14.62 12.44 4.23
C PRO A 227 13.42 12.34 5.20
N VAL A 228 13.18 13.41 5.96
CA VAL A 228 12.00 13.56 6.82
C VAL A 228 10.71 13.64 5.99
N SER A 229 9.57 13.26 6.58
CA SER A 229 8.27 13.48 5.96
C SER A 229 7.98 14.99 5.74
N PRO A 230 7.65 15.43 4.51
CA PRO A 230 7.23 16.81 4.26
C PRO A 230 5.98 17.21 5.06
N TRP A 231 5.04 16.29 5.28
CA TRP A 231 3.82 16.57 6.05
C TRP A 231 4.12 16.91 7.51
N SER A 232 4.97 16.12 8.16
CA SER A 232 5.37 16.37 9.55
C SER A 232 6.25 17.63 9.67
N LEU A 233 7.06 17.94 8.65
CA LEU A 233 7.85 19.16 8.57
C LEU A 233 6.97 20.42 8.36
N LEU A 234 5.92 20.31 7.55
CA LEU A 234 4.96 21.38 7.32
C LEU A 234 4.06 21.63 8.54
N GLU A 235 3.77 20.59 9.34
CA GLU A 235 3.02 20.70 10.59
C GLU A 235 3.81 21.40 11.72
N GLY A 236 5.14 21.37 11.69
CA GLY A 236 6.00 22.13 12.60
C GLY A 236 6.31 23.58 12.17
N ALA A 237 5.99 23.95 10.93
CA ALA A 237 6.30 25.27 10.38
C ALA A 237 5.21 26.31 10.68
N VAL A 238 5.59 27.58 10.84
CA VAL A 238 4.67 28.73 10.97
C VAL A 238 4.52 29.54 9.67
N ALA A 239 5.49 29.44 8.77
CA ALA A 239 5.45 30.02 7.43
C ALA A 239 6.30 29.18 6.48
N VAL A 240 5.98 29.24 5.18
CA VAL A 240 6.67 28.48 4.13
C VAL A 240 6.99 29.38 2.95
N TYR A 241 8.24 29.40 2.51
CA TYR A 241 8.78 30.22 1.42
C TYR A 241 9.33 29.30 0.32
N ALA A 242 8.96 29.55 -0.95
CA ALA A 242 9.47 28.81 -2.10
C ALA A 242 9.59 29.70 -3.36
N VAL A 243 10.47 29.34 -4.31
CA VAL A 243 10.53 30.00 -5.63
C VAL A 243 9.50 29.40 -6.57
N THR A 244 9.69 28.14 -7.01
CA THR A 244 8.71 27.41 -7.83
C THR A 244 8.48 25.95 -7.44
N SER A 245 9.17 25.47 -6.40
CA SER A 245 9.18 24.07 -5.95
C SER A 245 7.79 23.47 -5.75
N GLN A 246 7.61 22.20 -6.13
CA GLN A 246 6.36 21.47 -5.90
C GLN A 246 6.01 21.35 -4.40
N MET A 247 6.98 21.45 -3.49
CA MET A 247 6.71 21.43 -2.05
C MET A 247 5.89 22.65 -1.57
N GLY A 248 5.84 23.75 -2.34
CA GLY A 248 4.89 24.83 -2.08
C GLY A 248 3.43 24.45 -2.38
N PHE A 249 3.17 23.56 -3.34
CA PHE A 249 1.85 22.95 -3.51
C PHE A 249 1.54 22.01 -2.34
N GLU A 250 2.50 21.20 -1.90
CA GLU A 250 2.33 20.32 -0.73
C GLU A 250 2.06 21.13 0.56
N ALA A 251 2.67 22.32 0.69
CA ALA A 251 2.37 23.27 1.77
C ALA A 251 0.91 23.77 1.73
N ILE A 252 0.38 24.12 0.55
CA ILE A 252 -1.05 24.45 0.39
C ILE A 252 -1.92 23.29 0.87
N LEU A 253 -1.60 22.05 0.51
CA LEU A 253 -2.38 20.88 0.94
C LEU A 253 -2.35 20.71 2.46
N ALA A 254 -1.18 20.87 3.09
CA ALA A 254 -1.00 20.88 4.55
C ALA A 254 -1.75 22.03 5.26
N GLY A 255 -2.17 23.07 4.55
CA GLY A 255 -2.98 24.18 5.07
C GLY A 255 -2.25 25.53 5.16
N HIS A 256 -1.00 25.60 4.71
CA HIS A 256 -0.27 26.86 4.61
C HIS A 256 -0.79 27.74 3.48
N ARG A 257 -0.54 29.04 3.59
CA ARG A 257 -0.61 30.00 2.48
C ARG A 257 0.82 30.46 2.15
N PRO A 258 1.62 29.63 1.45
CA PRO A 258 3.06 29.85 1.29
C PRO A 258 3.36 31.12 0.49
N ARG A 259 4.53 31.70 0.73
CA ARG A 259 5.05 32.86 0.02
C ARG A 259 5.92 32.43 -1.16
N ILE A 260 5.60 32.95 -2.34
CA ILE A 260 6.03 32.40 -3.63
C ILE A 260 6.71 33.48 -4.46
N PHE A 261 8.01 33.29 -4.70
CA PHE A 261 8.89 34.26 -5.37
C PHE A 261 8.92 34.10 -6.90
N GLY A 262 8.45 32.96 -7.42
CA GLY A 262 8.24 32.72 -8.86
C GLY A 262 6.75 32.61 -9.24
N GLN A 263 6.47 31.92 -10.34
CA GLN A 263 5.14 31.70 -10.91
C GLN A 263 4.84 30.21 -11.18
N PRO A 264 4.96 29.31 -10.17
CA PRO A 264 4.67 27.89 -10.34
C PRO A 264 3.18 27.65 -10.66
N PHE A 265 2.83 26.45 -11.12
CA PHE A 265 1.46 26.11 -11.56
C PHE A 265 0.35 26.40 -10.53
N TYR A 266 0.69 26.40 -9.24
CA TYR A 266 -0.23 26.61 -8.11
C TYR A 266 -0.30 28.07 -7.60
N GLY A 267 0.56 28.98 -8.08
CA GLY A 267 0.52 30.40 -7.70
C GLY A 267 -0.57 31.19 -8.44
N GLY A 268 -0.99 32.32 -7.89
CA GLY A 268 -2.02 33.22 -8.44
C GLY A 268 -3.47 32.86 -8.07
N TRP A 269 -3.78 31.58 -7.83
CA TRP A 269 -5.14 31.08 -7.56
C TRP A 269 -5.71 31.45 -6.17
N GLY A 270 -5.06 32.34 -5.42
CA GLY A 270 -5.50 32.82 -4.09
C GLY A 270 -5.08 31.95 -2.90
N LEU A 271 -4.47 30.78 -3.15
CA LEU A 271 -3.97 29.86 -2.13
C LEU A 271 -2.53 30.16 -1.67
N THR A 272 -1.94 31.23 -2.20
CA THR A 272 -0.54 31.64 -2.04
C THR A 272 -0.44 33.12 -1.68
N GLN A 273 0.76 33.55 -1.28
CA GLN A 273 1.18 34.95 -1.27
C GLN A 273 2.23 35.07 -2.38
N ASP A 274 1.84 35.58 -3.55
CA ASP A 274 2.72 35.64 -4.72
C ASP A 274 3.40 37.02 -4.80
N GLU A 275 4.74 37.06 -4.92
CA GLU A 275 5.48 38.33 -5.11
C GLU A 275 5.24 38.92 -6.51
N ASN A 276 5.12 38.03 -7.50
CA ASN A 276 4.94 38.36 -8.91
C ASN A 276 3.77 37.53 -9.48
N PRO A 277 2.51 37.81 -9.10
CA PRO A 277 1.36 37.02 -9.54
C PRO A 277 1.17 37.09 -11.07
N GLN A 278 0.97 35.94 -11.69
CA GLN A 278 0.73 35.82 -13.14
C GLN A 278 -0.67 36.37 -13.50
N PRO A 279 -0.81 37.55 -14.15
CA PRO A 279 -2.06 38.33 -14.11
C PRO A 279 -3.31 37.64 -14.64
N ARG A 280 -3.16 36.74 -15.63
CA ARG A 280 -4.27 35.97 -16.24
C ARG A 280 -4.90 34.91 -15.32
N ARG A 281 -4.37 34.68 -14.10
CA ARG A 281 -4.91 33.72 -13.11
C ARG A 281 -5.90 34.39 -12.17
N GLU A 282 -7.00 34.86 -12.75
CA GLU A 282 -8.00 35.68 -12.04
C GLU A 282 -8.84 34.86 -11.05
N ARG A 283 -9.26 33.63 -11.45
CA ARG A 283 -10.07 32.72 -10.62
C ARG A 283 -9.40 32.44 -9.27
N LYS A 284 -10.20 32.33 -8.21
CA LYS A 284 -9.76 31.86 -6.90
C LYS A 284 -10.29 30.45 -6.65
N LEU A 285 -9.41 29.57 -6.17
CA LEU A 285 -9.66 28.14 -6.01
C LEU A 285 -9.60 27.75 -4.54
N THR A 286 -10.40 26.75 -4.17
CA THR A 286 -10.20 26.00 -2.92
C THR A 286 -9.08 24.96 -3.07
N ARG A 287 -8.55 24.47 -1.94
CA ARG A 287 -7.54 23.39 -1.93
C ARG A 287 -8.02 22.13 -2.66
N ALA A 288 -9.29 21.76 -2.46
CA ALA A 288 -9.91 20.63 -3.15
C ALA A 288 -10.04 20.86 -4.66
N GLN A 289 -10.33 22.09 -5.11
CA GLN A 289 -10.37 22.43 -6.54
C GLN A 289 -9.00 22.33 -7.22
N LEU A 290 -7.95 22.85 -6.56
CA LEU A 290 -6.59 22.74 -7.08
C LEU A 290 -6.14 21.27 -7.17
N VAL A 291 -6.55 20.42 -6.22
CA VAL A 291 -6.31 18.96 -6.26
C VAL A 291 -7.14 18.26 -7.32
N ALA A 292 -8.41 18.63 -7.51
CA ALA A 292 -9.24 18.08 -8.58
C ALA A 292 -8.60 18.30 -9.95
N GLY A 293 -8.21 19.53 -10.28
CA GLY A 293 -7.49 19.80 -11.52
C GLY A 293 -6.10 19.13 -11.57
N ALA A 294 -5.22 19.41 -10.61
CA ALA A 294 -3.81 19.03 -10.71
C ALA A 294 -3.51 17.56 -10.43
N LEU A 295 -4.32 16.86 -9.63
CA LEU A 295 -4.07 15.47 -9.22
C LEU A 295 -5.13 14.47 -9.73
N ILE A 296 -6.38 14.86 -9.97
CA ILE A 296 -7.41 13.94 -10.46
C ILE A 296 -7.53 14.01 -11.99
N GLU A 297 -7.88 15.17 -12.54
CA GLU A 297 -8.30 15.30 -13.94
C GLU A 297 -7.13 15.43 -14.94
N TYR A 298 -6.03 16.10 -14.56
CA TYR A 298 -4.92 16.40 -15.48
C TYR A 298 -3.90 15.26 -15.71
N PRO A 299 -3.46 14.49 -14.70
CA PRO A 299 -2.41 13.48 -14.89
C PRO A 299 -2.93 12.17 -15.48
N LEU A 300 -2.14 11.53 -16.34
CA LEU A 300 -2.35 10.12 -16.70
C LEU A 300 -1.70 9.21 -15.67
N TRP A 301 -2.51 8.66 -14.77
CA TRP A 301 -2.08 7.68 -13.76
C TRP A 301 -1.98 6.26 -14.32
N TYR A 302 -1.09 5.45 -13.73
CA TYR A 302 -0.77 4.12 -14.23
C TYR A 302 -0.58 3.10 -13.09
N ASP A 303 -1.24 1.95 -13.26
CA ASP A 303 -1.20 0.83 -12.33
C ASP A 303 -0.02 -0.10 -12.66
N PRO A 304 1.00 -0.21 -11.78
CA PRO A 304 2.18 -1.02 -12.03
C PRO A 304 1.93 -2.53 -11.97
N HIS A 305 0.79 -2.97 -11.41
CA HIS A 305 0.42 -4.37 -11.22
C HIS A 305 -0.56 -4.90 -12.28
N ARG A 306 -1.46 -4.04 -12.75
CA ARG A 306 -2.48 -4.39 -13.75
C ARG A 306 -2.12 -3.94 -15.17
N ASP A 307 -1.05 -3.17 -15.34
CA ASP A 307 -0.52 -2.73 -16.65
C ASP A 307 -1.57 -1.97 -17.49
N ARG A 308 -2.23 -1.02 -16.83
CA ARG A 308 -3.31 -0.18 -17.36
C ARG A 308 -3.14 1.27 -16.92
N LEU A 309 -3.75 2.20 -17.64
CA LEU A 309 -4.10 3.50 -17.04
C LEU A 309 -5.14 3.27 -15.95
N CYS A 310 -5.12 4.11 -14.92
CA CYS A 310 -5.99 3.97 -13.75
C CYS A 310 -6.39 5.35 -13.21
N GLU A 311 -7.16 5.33 -12.13
CA GLU A 311 -7.45 6.51 -11.31
C GLU A 311 -6.30 6.79 -10.30
N ILE A 312 -6.22 8.00 -9.74
CA ILE A 312 -5.21 8.34 -8.72
C ILE A 312 -5.25 7.40 -7.51
N GLU A 313 -6.42 6.89 -7.14
CA GLU A 313 -6.62 6.03 -5.98
C GLU A 313 -5.85 4.70 -6.08
N ASP A 314 -5.74 4.11 -7.29
CA ASP A 314 -4.92 2.92 -7.56
C ASP A 314 -3.42 3.24 -7.41
N THR A 315 -2.98 4.41 -7.91
CA THR A 315 -1.59 4.87 -7.78
C THR A 315 -1.22 5.17 -6.32
N LEU A 316 -2.11 5.84 -5.56
CA LEU A 316 -1.94 6.10 -4.13
C LEU A 316 -1.79 4.80 -3.34
N ASP A 317 -2.61 3.78 -3.63
CA ASP A 317 -2.56 2.50 -2.93
C ASP A 317 -1.31 1.66 -3.27
N ALA A 318 -0.85 1.68 -4.53
CA ALA A 318 0.42 1.07 -4.91
C ALA A 318 1.62 1.79 -4.26
N LEU A 319 1.60 3.12 -4.25
CA LEU A 319 2.70 3.94 -3.71
C LEU A 319 2.75 3.90 -2.17
N ALA A 320 1.62 3.84 -1.48
CA ALA A 320 1.54 3.61 -0.05
C ALA A 320 2.09 2.23 0.35
N ALA A 321 1.76 1.18 -0.40
CA ALA A 321 2.29 -0.16 -0.17
C ALA A 321 3.81 -0.23 -0.34
N GLU A 322 4.38 0.42 -1.37
CA GLU A 322 5.83 0.50 -1.56
C GLU A 322 6.52 1.41 -0.52
N ALA A 323 5.95 2.57 -0.19
CA ALA A 323 6.52 3.48 0.80
C ALA A 323 6.56 2.84 2.21
N ARG A 324 5.47 2.16 2.63
CA ARG A 324 5.44 1.40 3.89
C ARG A 324 6.50 0.29 3.91
N ALA A 325 6.61 -0.49 2.84
CA ALA A 325 7.62 -1.54 2.75
C ALA A 325 9.05 -0.98 2.81
N TRP A 326 9.33 0.15 2.13
CA TRP A 326 10.62 0.81 2.21
C TRP A 326 10.92 1.31 3.64
N ARG A 327 9.99 2.01 4.29
CA ARG A 327 10.17 2.50 5.67
C ARG A 327 10.50 1.35 6.62
N GLU A 328 9.75 0.25 6.53
CA GLU A 328 9.95 -0.93 7.38
C GLU A 328 11.27 -1.68 7.10
N ASP A 329 11.68 -1.82 5.83
CA ASP A 329 12.74 -2.75 5.42
C ASP A 329 14.10 -2.09 5.11
N ARG A 330 14.19 -0.76 4.95
CA ARG A 330 15.41 -0.04 4.53
C ARG A 330 16.64 -0.36 5.40
N HIS A 331 16.45 -0.52 6.71
CA HIS A 331 17.52 -0.86 7.66
C HIS A 331 17.93 -2.35 7.59
N GLY A 332 17.16 -3.18 6.90
CA GLY A 332 17.37 -4.62 6.75
C GLY A 332 17.08 -5.41 8.02
N TRP A 333 16.93 -6.72 7.82
CA TRP A 333 16.46 -7.65 8.84
C TRP A 333 17.51 -8.70 9.23
N ILE A 334 17.50 -9.11 10.50
CA ILE A 334 17.95 -10.43 10.97
C ILE A 334 16.70 -11.27 11.23
N ALA A 335 16.66 -12.53 10.77
CA ALA A 335 15.46 -13.37 10.82
C ALA A 335 15.69 -14.75 11.43
N GLY A 336 15.06 -15.00 12.59
CA GLY A 336 15.01 -16.28 13.29
C GLY A 336 13.76 -17.12 13.00
N GLY A 337 13.76 -18.39 13.39
CA GLY A 337 12.63 -19.32 13.22
C GLY A 337 12.30 -19.71 11.76
N MET A 338 12.96 -19.13 10.77
CA MET A 338 12.62 -19.28 9.35
C MET A 338 13.01 -20.64 8.76
N ARG A 339 12.01 -21.49 8.47
CA ARG A 339 12.16 -22.73 7.68
C ARG A 339 12.92 -22.43 6.37
N LEU A 340 13.86 -23.30 5.98
CA LEU A 340 14.78 -23.07 4.86
C LEU A 340 14.07 -22.66 3.55
N TRP A 341 12.96 -23.31 3.21
CA TRP A 341 12.19 -23.00 2.00
C TRP A 341 11.55 -21.61 2.00
N LYS A 342 11.21 -21.04 3.18
CA LYS A 342 10.65 -19.69 3.29
C LYS A 342 11.71 -18.60 3.10
N ARG A 343 13.01 -18.90 3.30
CA ARG A 343 14.10 -17.91 3.22
C ARG A 343 14.19 -17.22 1.85
N GLY A 344 14.07 -17.97 0.76
CA GLY A 344 14.08 -17.42 -0.61
C GLY A 344 12.93 -16.45 -0.91
N PRO A 345 11.66 -16.83 -0.64
CA PRO A 345 10.53 -15.91 -0.68
C PRO A 345 10.68 -14.69 0.24
N LEU A 346 11.03 -14.88 1.52
CA LEU A 346 11.20 -13.78 2.48
C LEU A 346 12.26 -12.78 2.01
N GLN A 347 13.38 -13.25 1.44
CA GLN A 347 14.42 -12.41 0.86
C GLN A 347 13.91 -11.53 -0.30
N LYS A 348 12.88 -11.96 -1.05
CA LYS A 348 12.25 -11.14 -2.10
C LYS A 348 11.28 -10.09 -1.55
N VAL A 349 10.64 -10.37 -0.41
CA VAL A 349 9.70 -9.43 0.25
C VAL A 349 10.46 -8.38 1.06
N PHE A 350 11.28 -8.82 2.03
CA PHE A 350 11.91 -7.97 3.03
C PHE A 350 13.38 -7.63 2.73
N GLY A 351 14.00 -8.29 1.74
CA GLY A 351 15.41 -8.08 1.37
C GLY A 351 15.64 -7.07 0.24
N ARG A 352 14.60 -6.36 -0.23
CA ARG A 352 14.64 -5.47 -1.41
C ARG A 352 15.64 -4.33 -1.30
N HIS A 353 15.79 -3.75 -0.10
CA HIS A 353 16.57 -2.53 0.13
C HIS A 353 17.90 -2.82 0.84
N ARG A 354 17.90 -3.74 1.83
CA ARG A 354 19.12 -4.29 2.45
C ARG A 354 18.89 -5.78 2.70
N ALA A 355 19.63 -6.64 1.99
CA ALA A 355 19.44 -8.10 2.00
C ALA A 355 19.34 -8.70 3.42
N MET A 356 18.44 -9.65 3.66
CA MET A 356 18.23 -10.25 4.99
C MET A 356 19.43 -11.09 5.43
N VAL A 357 19.59 -11.24 6.74
CA VAL A 357 20.45 -12.28 7.35
C VAL A 357 19.54 -13.27 8.07
N PHE A 358 19.80 -14.57 7.95
CA PHE A 358 19.06 -15.60 8.67
C PHE A 358 19.92 -16.16 9.79
N GLU A 359 19.44 -16.06 11.03
CA GLU A 359 20.13 -16.49 12.24
C GLU A 359 19.23 -17.48 13.00
N PRO A 360 19.54 -18.79 13.02
CA PRO A 360 18.71 -19.77 13.73
C PRO A 360 18.86 -19.70 15.26
N ASP A 361 19.96 -19.13 15.75
CA ASP A 361 20.26 -19.04 17.17
C ASP A 361 19.57 -17.81 17.82
N PRO A 362 18.79 -17.97 18.91
CA PRO A 362 18.02 -16.88 19.49
C PRO A 362 18.86 -15.73 20.08
N ASP A 363 19.98 -16.04 20.74
CA ASP A 363 20.76 -15.02 21.44
C ASP A 363 21.63 -14.23 20.44
N ARG A 364 22.16 -14.91 19.41
CA ARG A 364 22.80 -14.27 18.26
C ARG A 364 21.82 -13.46 17.41
N LEU A 365 20.55 -13.83 17.33
CA LEU A 365 19.53 -13.03 16.63
C LEU A 365 19.44 -11.62 17.23
N VAL A 366 19.44 -11.51 18.57
CA VAL A 366 19.44 -10.21 19.27
C VAL A 366 20.78 -9.48 19.08
N ALA A 367 21.90 -10.12 19.46
CA ALA A 367 23.23 -9.49 19.43
C ALA A 367 23.65 -9.03 18.02
N ARG A 368 23.24 -9.75 16.96
CA ARG A 368 23.48 -9.34 15.56
C ARG A 368 22.50 -8.28 15.07
N SER A 369 21.32 -8.14 15.68
CA SER A 369 20.40 -7.02 15.40
C SER A 369 21.05 -5.71 15.85
N GLU A 370 21.47 -5.67 17.12
CA GLU A 370 22.13 -4.55 17.78
C GLU A 370 23.45 -4.20 17.06
N GLY A 371 24.36 -5.16 16.93
CA GLY A 371 25.68 -4.96 16.33
C GLY A 371 25.72 -4.68 14.82
N THR A 372 24.57 -4.57 14.12
CA THR A 372 24.53 -4.25 12.68
C THR A 372 23.52 -3.16 12.29
N GLY A 373 22.80 -2.59 13.27
CA GLY A 373 21.71 -1.63 13.02
C GLY A 373 20.58 -2.21 12.17
N ARG A 374 20.33 -3.52 12.29
CA ARG A 374 19.25 -4.24 11.60
C ARG A 374 18.11 -4.49 12.58
N ARG A 375 16.88 -4.63 12.07
CA ARG A 375 15.72 -5.02 12.89
C ARG A 375 15.69 -6.55 13.05
N ALA A 376 15.31 -7.03 14.23
CA ALA A 376 15.09 -8.46 14.47
C ALA A 376 13.65 -8.84 14.11
N MET A 377 13.49 -9.98 13.44
CA MET A 377 12.20 -10.66 13.26
C MET A 377 12.32 -12.16 13.56
N CYS A 378 11.22 -12.79 13.95
CA CYS A 378 11.14 -14.25 14.12
C CYS A 378 9.78 -14.75 13.63
N TRP A 379 9.73 -16.00 13.13
CA TRP A 379 8.44 -16.66 12.88
C TRP A 379 7.68 -16.80 14.20
N ALA A 380 6.43 -16.31 14.28
CA ALA A 380 5.75 -16.09 15.55
C ALA A 380 5.64 -17.36 16.40
N GLY A 381 5.19 -18.47 15.81
CA GLY A 381 5.17 -19.81 16.43
C GLY A 381 6.54 -20.47 16.69
N LYS A 382 7.66 -19.73 16.56
CA LYS A 382 9.04 -20.18 16.83
C LYS A 382 9.88 -19.17 17.63
N LEU A 383 9.29 -18.09 18.16
CA LEU A 383 9.96 -17.22 19.13
C LEU A 383 10.07 -17.92 20.50
N PRO A 384 11.28 -18.07 21.10
CA PRO A 384 11.42 -18.64 22.43
C PRO A 384 10.80 -17.75 23.52
N PRO A 385 10.23 -18.32 24.61
CA PRO A 385 9.67 -17.53 25.71
C PRO A 385 10.67 -16.55 26.36
N SER A 386 11.96 -16.91 26.42
CA SER A 386 13.03 -16.06 26.94
C SER A 386 13.18 -14.73 26.19
N LEU A 387 12.82 -14.69 24.89
CA LEU A 387 12.89 -13.49 24.05
C LEU A 387 11.53 -12.82 23.85
N ALA A 388 10.50 -13.20 24.61
CA ALA A 388 9.16 -12.63 24.46
C ALA A 388 9.09 -11.11 24.75
N ALA A 389 10.03 -10.57 25.52
CA ALA A 389 10.16 -9.15 25.84
C ALA A 389 11.24 -8.40 25.01
N ALA A 390 11.96 -9.10 24.12
CA ALA A 390 12.94 -8.46 23.24
C ALA A 390 12.25 -7.73 22.07
N ALA A 391 12.94 -6.76 21.46
CA ALA A 391 12.44 -5.95 20.33
C ALA A 391 12.38 -6.72 18.99
N ILE A 392 11.73 -7.89 18.99
CA ILE A 392 11.67 -8.83 17.87
C ILE A 392 10.27 -8.84 17.27
N HIS A 393 10.22 -8.57 15.97
CA HIS A 393 8.97 -8.52 15.21
C HIS A 393 8.49 -9.93 14.91
N ARG A 394 7.24 -10.23 15.26
CA ARG A 394 6.61 -11.54 15.05
C ARG A 394 6.04 -11.58 13.64
N VAL A 395 6.42 -12.60 12.89
CA VAL A 395 6.03 -12.79 11.48
C VAL A 395 5.23 -14.07 11.31
N GLU A 396 4.10 -14.00 10.62
CA GLU A 396 3.24 -15.13 10.32
C GLU A 396 2.64 -14.99 8.90
N ASP A 397 2.06 -16.06 8.34
CA ASP A 397 1.34 -15.98 7.07
C ASP A 397 0.05 -15.15 7.26
N GLY A 398 -0.24 -14.22 6.34
CA GLY A 398 -1.46 -13.41 6.37
C GLY A 398 -2.71 -14.18 5.91
N LEU A 399 -3.90 -13.64 6.18
CA LEU A 399 -5.18 -14.34 5.97
C LEU A 399 -5.50 -14.61 4.49
N LEU A 400 -5.30 -13.62 3.61
CA LEU A 400 -5.43 -13.80 2.15
C LEU A 400 -4.12 -14.37 1.58
N ARG A 401 -3.92 -15.66 1.80
CA ARG A 401 -2.62 -16.32 1.70
C ARG A 401 -2.27 -16.82 0.30
N SER A 402 -3.08 -17.73 -0.23
CA SER A 402 -2.79 -18.54 -1.42
C SER A 402 -4.00 -19.39 -1.82
N ARG A 403 -4.18 -19.70 -3.12
CA ARG A 403 -4.94 -20.90 -3.51
C ARG A 403 -4.06 -22.14 -3.24
N GLY A 404 -4.61 -23.17 -2.61
CA GLY A 404 -3.89 -24.37 -2.18
C GLY A 404 -3.32 -24.29 -0.76
N LEU A 405 -2.85 -25.43 -0.26
CA LEU A 405 -2.45 -25.62 1.14
C LEU A 405 -1.09 -25.00 1.49
N GLY A 406 -0.83 -24.85 2.79
CA GLY A 406 0.48 -24.42 3.29
C GLY A 406 1.62 -25.37 2.90
N ALA A 407 1.32 -26.67 2.80
CA ALA A 407 2.25 -27.73 2.42
C ALA A 407 2.64 -27.73 0.92
N ASP A 408 1.90 -27.03 0.04
CA ASP A 408 2.28 -26.90 -1.37
C ASP A 408 3.55 -26.03 -1.57
N LEU A 409 4.09 -25.40 -0.52
CA LEU A 409 5.24 -24.49 -0.56
C LEU A 409 5.04 -23.31 -1.54
N VAL A 410 3.78 -22.93 -1.75
CA VAL A 410 3.38 -21.70 -2.46
C VAL A 410 3.85 -20.50 -1.63
N PRO A 411 4.58 -19.54 -2.24
CA PRO A 411 4.92 -18.28 -1.57
C PRO A 411 3.65 -17.54 -1.11
N PRO A 412 3.60 -17.05 0.14
CA PRO A 412 2.43 -16.32 0.61
C PRO A 412 2.29 -14.97 -0.11
N LEU A 413 1.09 -14.63 -0.57
CA LEU A 413 0.75 -13.30 -1.09
C LEU A 413 0.71 -12.24 0.01
N SER A 414 0.48 -12.67 1.25
CA SER A 414 0.25 -11.83 2.43
C SER A 414 1.08 -12.32 3.60
N LEU A 415 1.77 -11.39 4.27
CA LEU A 415 2.53 -11.65 5.50
C LEU A 415 2.15 -10.59 6.54
N VAL A 416 2.06 -10.98 7.80
CA VAL A 416 1.91 -10.04 8.92
C VAL A 416 3.26 -9.80 9.58
N VAL A 417 3.49 -8.59 10.06
CA VAL A 417 4.67 -8.18 10.83
C VAL A 417 4.14 -7.38 12.03
N ASP A 418 4.36 -7.90 13.23
CA ASP A 418 3.77 -7.39 14.46
C ASP A 418 4.89 -7.10 15.49
N PRO A 419 5.10 -5.84 15.90
CA PRO A 419 6.13 -5.49 16.87
C PRO A 419 5.76 -5.88 18.32
N GLU A 420 4.48 -6.10 18.62
CA GLU A 420 3.97 -6.19 19.99
C GLU A 420 3.57 -7.62 20.37
N GLY A 421 2.79 -8.28 19.51
CA GLY A 421 2.20 -9.58 19.77
C GLY A 421 1.97 -10.35 18.47
N ILE A 422 0.89 -11.12 18.38
CA ILE A 422 0.46 -11.71 17.12
C ILE A 422 -1.06 -11.93 17.17
N TYR A 423 -1.74 -11.80 16.04
CA TYR A 423 -3.21 -11.80 15.98
C TYR A 423 -3.91 -12.98 16.67
N TYR A 424 -3.28 -14.15 16.73
CA TYR A 424 -3.84 -15.37 17.32
C TYR A 424 -3.55 -15.54 18.82
N ASP A 425 -2.79 -14.63 19.45
CA ASP A 425 -2.42 -14.70 20.87
C ASP A 425 -3.22 -13.66 21.69
N PRO A 426 -4.39 -14.02 22.25
CA PRO A 426 -5.15 -13.13 23.11
C PRO A 426 -4.54 -12.89 24.50
N THR A 427 -3.47 -13.61 24.88
CA THR A 427 -2.84 -13.43 26.21
C THR A 427 -2.16 -12.07 26.38
N ARG A 428 -1.80 -11.41 25.26
CA ARG A 428 -1.13 -10.10 25.21
C ARG A 428 -1.75 -9.17 24.16
N PRO A 429 -1.56 -7.84 24.25
CA PRO A 429 -1.89 -6.93 23.15
C PRO A 429 -1.14 -7.28 21.85
N SER A 430 -1.72 -6.91 20.71
CA SER A 430 -1.05 -7.01 19.40
C SER A 430 -1.38 -5.81 18.54
N ARG A 431 -0.53 -5.51 17.55
CA ARG A 431 -0.76 -4.40 16.61
C ARG A 431 -2.12 -4.54 15.89
N LEU A 432 -2.62 -5.76 15.68
CA LEU A 432 -3.97 -5.95 15.12
C LEU A 432 -5.08 -5.48 16.08
N GLU A 433 -4.99 -5.76 17.38
CA GLU A 433 -6.00 -5.31 18.35
C GLU A 433 -6.07 -3.78 18.41
N HIS A 434 -4.92 -3.10 18.32
CA HIS A 434 -4.88 -1.64 18.24
C HIS A 434 -5.44 -1.09 16.92
N LEU A 435 -5.23 -1.78 15.79
CA LEU A 435 -5.85 -1.42 14.51
C LEU A 435 -7.36 -1.65 14.50
N ILE A 436 -7.85 -2.74 15.12
CA ILE A 436 -9.30 -3.01 15.26
C ILE A 436 -9.92 -1.98 16.19
N ALA A 437 -9.31 -1.67 17.33
CA ALA A 437 -9.81 -0.65 18.26
C ALA A 437 -9.91 0.73 17.60
N ARG A 438 -8.90 1.15 16.84
CA ARG A 438 -8.90 2.42 16.08
C ARG A 438 -9.75 2.40 14.80
N SER A 439 -10.30 1.25 14.40
CA SER A 439 -11.10 1.16 13.18
C SER A 439 -12.48 1.82 13.31
N VAL A 440 -12.93 2.13 14.53
CA VAL A 440 -14.17 2.88 14.78
C VAL A 440 -14.12 4.30 14.18
N ASP A 441 -12.93 4.90 14.06
CA ASP A 441 -12.71 6.28 13.61
C ASP A 441 -12.37 6.40 12.10
N LEU A 442 -12.57 5.34 11.32
CA LEU A 442 -12.24 5.33 9.88
C LEU A 442 -13.13 6.29 9.07
N ARG A 443 -12.51 6.99 8.11
CA ARG A 443 -13.20 7.94 7.23
C ARG A 443 -14.14 7.20 6.25
N PRO A 444 -15.17 7.87 5.70
CA PRO A 444 -16.12 7.25 4.77
C PRO A 444 -15.46 6.55 3.58
N SER A 445 -14.34 7.08 3.05
CA SER A 445 -13.56 6.48 1.97
C SER A 445 -12.85 5.17 2.36
N GLU A 446 -12.34 5.08 3.59
CA GLU A 446 -11.69 3.89 4.14
C GLU A 446 -12.71 2.78 4.42
N VAL A 447 -13.87 3.16 4.98
CA VAL A 447 -15.03 2.27 5.17
C VAL A 447 -15.55 1.77 3.82
N GLU A 448 -15.67 2.65 2.82
CA GLU A 448 -16.15 2.28 1.49
C GLU A 448 -15.14 1.39 0.73
N ARG A 449 -13.83 1.65 0.85
CA ARG A 449 -12.80 0.72 0.34
C ARG A 449 -12.97 -0.68 0.93
N ALA A 450 -13.14 -0.78 2.25
CA ALA A 450 -13.35 -2.05 2.92
C ALA A 450 -14.69 -2.71 2.53
N ARG A 451 -15.76 -1.93 2.30
CA ARG A 451 -17.04 -2.44 1.78
C ARG A 451 -16.89 -3.07 0.40
N ARG A 452 -16.18 -2.40 -0.52
CA ARG A 452 -15.86 -2.96 -1.85
C ARG A 452 -15.00 -4.22 -1.75
N LEU A 453 -14.04 -4.25 -0.82
CA LEU A 453 -13.22 -5.43 -0.57
C LEU A 453 -14.07 -6.63 -0.11
N ILE A 454 -15.01 -6.44 0.82
CA ILE A 454 -15.95 -7.49 1.27
C ILE A 454 -16.77 -8.01 0.09
N ALA A 455 -17.41 -7.11 -0.67
CA ALA A 455 -18.26 -7.48 -1.80
C ALA A 455 -17.50 -8.27 -2.87
N ARG A 456 -16.22 -7.94 -3.11
CA ARG A 456 -15.33 -8.72 -3.98
C ARG A 456 -15.00 -10.09 -3.40
N LEU A 457 -14.56 -10.16 -2.14
CA LEU A 457 -14.16 -11.41 -1.49
C LEU A 457 -15.32 -12.42 -1.43
N THR A 458 -16.57 -11.97 -1.21
CA THR A 458 -17.74 -12.85 -1.20
C THR A 458 -18.17 -13.27 -2.60
N ALA A 459 -18.19 -12.35 -3.58
CA ALA A 459 -18.55 -12.65 -4.97
C ALA A 459 -17.54 -13.57 -5.67
N ASP A 460 -16.23 -13.31 -5.50
CA ASP A 460 -15.14 -14.16 -6.02
C ASP A 460 -15.01 -15.49 -5.24
N GLY A 461 -15.83 -15.69 -4.19
CA GLY A 461 -15.87 -16.92 -3.39
C GLY A 461 -14.61 -17.18 -2.56
N LEU A 462 -13.83 -16.14 -2.22
CA LEU A 462 -12.48 -16.30 -1.70
C LEU A 462 -12.43 -16.70 -0.22
N THR A 463 -11.45 -17.55 0.10
CA THR A 463 -11.13 -18.10 1.43
C THR A 463 -9.62 -18.18 1.62
N LYS A 464 -9.15 -18.52 2.82
CA LYS A 464 -7.72 -18.73 3.13
C LYS A 464 -7.02 -19.77 2.24
N TYR A 465 -7.77 -20.70 1.64
CA TYR A 465 -7.22 -21.84 0.88
C TYR A 465 -7.83 -22.04 -0.52
N ASN A 466 -9.14 -21.77 -0.72
CA ASN A 466 -9.91 -22.06 -1.94
C ASN A 466 -9.62 -23.44 -2.57
N ILE A 467 -9.98 -24.48 -1.82
CA ILE A 467 -9.81 -25.90 -2.18
C ILE A 467 -11.07 -26.68 -1.86
N GLY A 468 -11.34 -27.73 -2.64
CA GLY A 468 -12.45 -28.65 -2.43
C GLY A 468 -13.57 -28.52 -3.47
N SER A 469 -14.59 -29.39 -3.32
CA SER A 469 -15.81 -29.37 -4.12
C SER A 469 -16.68 -28.16 -3.75
N THR A 470 -17.13 -27.41 -4.76
CA THR A 470 -18.21 -26.41 -4.60
C THR A 470 -19.60 -27.01 -4.68
N THR A 471 -19.72 -28.28 -5.13
CA THR A 471 -20.95 -29.06 -5.03
C THR A 471 -21.10 -29.57 -3.60
N LEU A 472 -22.22 -29.23 -2.97
CA LEU A 472 -22.66 -29.72 -1.67
C LEU A 472 -23.68 -30.86 -1.85
N PRO A 473 -23.84 -31.77 -0.89
CA PRO A 473 -25.06 -32.57 -0.80
C PRO A 473 -26.26 -31.70 -0.39
N ASP A 474 -27.47 -32.23 -0.53
CA ASP A 474 -28.66 -31.58 0.02
C ASP A 474 -28.60 -31.55 1.55
N LEU A 475 -28.59 -30.33 2.10
CA LEU A 475 -28.73 -30.07 3.54
C LEU A 475 -30.22 -29.86 3.87
N PRO A 476 -30.68 -30.21 5.09
CA PRO A 476 -32.08 -30.01 5.47
C PRO A 476 -32.45 -28.52 5.43
N ARG A 477 -33.72 -28.24 5.11
CA ARG A 477 -34.27 -26.86 5.00
C ARG A 477 -35.26 -26.53 6.12
N ASP A 478 -35.51 -27.52 6.98
CA ASP A 478 -36.48 -27.60 8.06
C ASP A 478 -35.80 -27.65 9.45
N ARG A 479 -34.49 -27.87 9.50
CA ARG A 479 -33.65 -27.83 10.70
C ARG A 479 -32.62 -26.71 10.59
N HIS A 480 -32.27 -26.11 11.72
CA HIS A 480 -31.17 -25.14 11.81
C HIS A 480 -29.83 -25.84 11.52
N VAL A 481 -29.06 -25.36 10.55
CA VAL A 481 -27.81 -26.01 10.10
C VAL A 481 -26.59 -25.29 10.64
N ILE A 482 -25.76 -25.98 11.42
CA ILE A 482 -24.57 -25.41 12.06
C ILE A 482 -23.31 -26.06 11.48
N LEU A 483 -22.37 -25.24 11.01
CA LEU A 483 -21.03 -25.69 10.63
C LEU A 483 -20.08 -25.68 11.84
N VAL A 484 -19.45 -26.82 12.09
CA VAL A 484 -18.33 -26.98 13.02
C VAL A 484 -17.05 -27.21 12.21
N PRO A 485 -16.17 -26.21 12.03
CA PRO A 485 -14.94 -26.36 11.27
C PRO A 485 -13.81 -26.85 12.19
N GLY A 486 -13.39 -28.10 11.97
CA GLY A 486 -12.25 -28.71 12.64
C GLY A 486 -10.95 -27.94 12.39
N GLN A 487 -10.05 -28.03 13.37
CA GLN A 487 -8.76 -27.34 13.39
C GLN A 487 -7.60 -28.33 13.55
N VAL A 488 -6.35 -27.85 13.41
CA VAL A 488 -5.14 -28.65 13.67
C VAL A 488 -4.80 -28.60 15.15
N ALA A 489 -4.60 -29.76 15.78
CA ALA A 489 -4.46 -29.85 17.24
C ALA A 489 -3.23 -29.10 17.81
N ASP A 490 -2.10 -29.05 17.08
CA ASP A 490 -0.90 -28.33 17.53
C ASP A 490 -0.87 -26.82 17.18
N ASP A 491 -1.96 -26.28 16.60
CA ASP A 491 -2.00 -24.89 16.14
C ASP A 491 -1.85 -23.90 17.32
N ALA A 492 -0.99 -22.89 17.14
CA ALA A 492 -0.73 -21.89 18.17
C ALA A 492 -1.97 -21.03 18.50
N SER A 493 -2.92 -20.91 17.56
CA SER A 493 -4.21 -20.26 17.77
C SER A 493 -5.17 -21.06 18.68
N ILE A 494 -4.99 -22.38 18.81
CA ILE A 494 -5.67 -23.15 19.86
C ILE A 494 -4.92 -22.95 21.17
N ARG A 495 -3.65 -23.36 21.22
CA ARG A 495 -2.83 -23.40 22.45
C ARG A 495 -2.71 -22.09 23.24
N LEU A 496 -2.98 -20.94 22.60
CA LEU A 496 -3.00 -19.61 23.24
C LEU A 496 -4.41 -18.98 23.28
N GLY A 497 -5.37 -19.51 22.52
CA GLY A 497 -6.69 -18.93 22.31
C GLY A 497 -7.85 -19.71 22.93
N THR A 498 -7.63 -20.91 23.45
CA THR A 498 -8.66 -21.75 24.09
C THR A 498 -8.30 -22.08 25.54
N ASP A 499 -9.30 -22.17 26.41
CA ASP A 499 -9.17 -22.66 27.78
C ASP A 499 -9.99 -23.94 28.04
N ALA A 500 -11.33 -23.86 28.11
CA ALA A 500 -12.18 -25.00 28.46
C ALA A 500 -12.43 -25.98 27.30
N VAL A 501 -12.45 -25.47 26.06
CA VAL A 501 -12.68 -26.25 24.83
C VAL A 501 -11.50 -26.03 23.89
N SER A 502 -10.57 -26.98 23.88
CA SER A 502 -9.29 -26.93 23.16
C SER A 502 -9.09 -28.06 22.13
N GLU A 503 -10.09 -28.92 21.94
CA GLU A 503 -10.04 -30.06 21.03
C GLU A 503 -11.26 -30.11 20.10
N ASN A 504 -11.08 -30.66 18.89
CA ASN A 504 -12.17 -30.76 17.90
C ASN A 504 -13.36 -31.60 18.41
N ALA A 505 -13.11 -32.65 19.19
CA ALA A 505 -14.16 -33.49 19.77
C ALA A 505 -14.94 -32.71 20.85
N ALA A 506 -14.25 -32.02 21.75
CA ALA A 506 -14.89 -31.17 22.76
C ALA A 506 -15.70 -30.03 22.12
N LEU A 507 -15.22 -29.42 21.03
CA LEU A 507 -15.96 -28.42 20.25
C LEU A 507 -17.26 -28.99 19.67
N LEU A 508 -17.20 -30.20 19.08
CA LEU A 508 -18.37 -30.82 18.46
C LEU A 508 -19.39 -31.27 19.51
N ALA A 509 -18.95 -31.91 20.58
CA ALA A 509 -19.79 -32.34 21.70
C ALA A 509 -20.46 -31.16 22.42
N TRP A 510 -19.73 -30.05 22.65
CA TRP A 510 -20.33 -28.82 23.21
C TRP A 510 -21.37 -28.24 22.25
N THR A 511 -21.08 -28.20 20.96
CA THR A 511 -22.03 -27.71 19.95
C THR A 511 -23.30 -28.56 19.93
N ARG A 512 -23.20 -29.90 20.09
CA ARG A 512 -24.36 -30.80 20.23
C ARG A 512 -25.14 -30.56 21.52
N ALA A 513 -24.46 -30.37 22.66
CA ALA A 513 -25.11 -30.16 23.95
C ALA A 513 -25.94 -28.85 23.98
N GLU A 514 -25.42 -27.77 23.40
CA GLU A 514 -26.12 -26.47 23.33
C GLU A 514 -27.18 -26.41 22.21
N ASN A 515 -27.07 -27.26 21.17
CA ASN A 515 -27.93 -27.24 19.99
C ASN A 515 -28.47 -28.65 19.65
N PRO A 516 -29.25 -29.30 20.54
CA PRO A 516 -29.64 -30.70 20.40
C PRO A 516 -30.36 -30.99 19.08
N ASP A 517 -31.34 -30.16 18.70
CA ASP A 517 -32.17 -30.34 17.51
C ASP A 517 -31.49 -29.89 16.19
N ALA A 518 -30.38 -29.14 16.27
CA ALA A 518 -29.70 -28.60 15.10
C ALA A 518 -29.00 -29.69 14.27
N PHE A 519 -28.93 -29.50 12.94
CA PHE A 519 -28.19 -30.36 12.03
C PHE A 519 -26.72 -29.93 12.02
N LEU A 520 -25.85 -30.73 12.65
CA LEU A 520 -24.44 -30.40 12.80
C LEU A 520 -23.62 -30.95 11.63
N VAL A 521 -22.98 -30.04 10.89
CA VAL A 521 -22.05 -30.35 9.81
C VAL A 521 -20.62 -30.19 10.31
N TYR A 522 -19.93 -31.28 10.59
CA TYR A 522 -18.49 -31.24 10.88
C TYR A 522 -17.69 -31.19 9.57
N LYS A 523 -16.88 -30.14 9.38
CA LYS A 523 -15.87 -30.10 8.31
C LYS A 523 -14.48 -30.32 8.90
N PRO A 524 -13.78 -31.43 8.58
CA PRO A 524 -12.38 -31.61 8.96
C PRO A 524 -11.45 -30.52 8.37
N HIS A 525 -10.35 -30.23 9.06
CA HIS A 525 -9.33 -29.30 8.56
C HIS A 525 -8.58 -29.90 7.36
N PRO A 526 -8.33 -29.17 6.25
CA PRO A 526 -7.80 -29.78 5.04
C PRO A 526 -6.33 -30.26 5.13
N ASP A 527 -5.50 -29.70 6.02
CA ASP A 527 -4.19 -30.32 6.33
C ASP A 527 -4.32 -31.65 7.11
N VAL A 528 -5.46 -31.89 7.79
CA VAL A 528 -5.78 -33.18 8.44
C VAL A 528 -6.39 -34.15 7.42
N GLU A 529 -7.30 -33.68 6.55
CA GLU A 529 -7.82 -34.45 5.40
C GLU A 529 -6.68 -35.00 4.51
N ALA A 530 -5.61 -34.23 4.33
CA ALA A 530 -4.43 -34.60 3.57
C ALA A 530 -3.37 -35.42 4.35
N GLY A 531 -3.62 -35.79 5.61
CA GLY A 531 -2.69 -36.55 6.45
C GLY A 531 -1.40 -35.80 6.83
N LEU A 532 -1.37 -34.47 6.69
CA LEU A 532 -0.20 -33.62 6.97
C LEU A 532 -0.11 -33.19 8.44
N ARG A 533 -1.22 -33.30 9.18
CA ARG A 533 -1.40 -32.81 10.55
C ARG A 533 -2.35 -33.70 11.35
N GLU A 534 -2.24 -33.61 12.68
CA GLU A 534 -3.10 -34.32 13.63
C GLU A 534 -4.30 -33.44 14.05
N GLY A 535 -5.40 -34.08 14.46
CA GLY A 535 -6.70 -33.45 14.68
C GLY A 535 -7.90 -34.21 14.11
N ALA A 536 -7.70 -35.41 13.55
CA ALA A 536 -8.79 -36.33 13.20
C ALA A 536 -9.46 -36.87 14.47
N ILE A 537 -10.79 -37.02 14.43
CA ILE A 537 -11.62 -37.46 15.56
C ILE A 537 -12.69 -38.45 15.06
N PRO A 538 -13.23 -39.34 15.91
CA PRO A 538 -14.62 -39.78 15.78
C PRO A 538 -15.50 -38.53 15.83
N ALA A 539 -16.37 -38.36 14.84
CA ALA A 539 -17.19 -37.15 14.69
C ALA A 539 -18.66 -37.47 14.99
N ASP A 540 -18.87 -38.34 15.98
CA ASP A 540 -20.11 -39.10 16.18
C ASP A 540 -21.29 -38.20 16.64
N ASP A 541 -20.97 -37.02 17.18
CA ASP A 541 -21.93 -35.96 17.53
C ASP A 541 -22.45 -35.17 16.30
N ALA A 542 -21.90 -35.35 15.10
CA ALA A 542 -22.33 -34.67 13.87
C ALA A 542 -23.39 -35.46 13.10
N ASP A 543 -24.41 -34.78 12.56
CA ASP A 543 -25.34 -35.38 11.59
C ASP A 543 -24.62 -35.68 10.25
N LEU A 544 -23.58 -34.92 9.90
CA LEU A 544 -22.87 -35.02 8.63
C LEU A 544 -21.40 -34.60 8.72
N VAL A 545 -20.51 -35.39 8.10
CA VAL A 545 -19.07 -35.07 7.96
C VAL A 545 -18.74 -34.69 6.51
N LEU A 546 -18.32 -33.44 6.27
CA LEU A 546 -18.01 -32.92 4.92
C LEU A 546 -16.50 -32.77 4.67
N ALA A 547 -15.88 -33.89 4.36
CA ALA A 547 -14.50 -33.95 3.88
C ALA A 547 -14.37 -33.41 2.45
N GLY A 548 -13.31 -32.66 2.16
CA GLY A 548 -12.97 -32.22 0.79
C GLY A 548 -13.90 -31.18 0.15
N THR A 549 -14.85 -30.62 0.91
CA THR A 549 -15.75 -29.54 0.49
C THR A 549 -15.11 -28.15 0.61
N ASP A 550 -15.41 -27.23 -0.32
CA ASP A 550 -14.98 -25.82 -0.24
C ASP A 550 -15.76 -25.05 0.84
N ALA A 551 -15.02 -24.29 1.66
CA ALA A 551 -15.59 -23.55 2.77
C ALA A 551 -16.50 -22.39 2.34
N ALA A 552 -16.22 -21.70 1.22
CA ALA A 552 -17.08 -20.62 0.74
C ALA A 552 -18.40 -21.13 0.15
N ALA A 553 -18.43 -22.34 -0.40
CA ALA A 553 -19.66 -23.03 -0.76
C ALA A 553 -20.49 -23.36 0.48
N LEU A 554 -19.87 -24.03 1.47
CA LEU A 554 -20.57 -24.46 2.68
C LEU A 554 -21.09 -23.28 3.52
N LEU A 555 -20.32 -22.19 3.63
CA LEU A 555 -20.73 -20.94 4.29
C LEU A 555 -21.87 -20.17 3.58
N ARG A 556 -22.42 -20.66 2.47
CA ARG A 556 -23.66 -20.14 1.85
C ARG A 556 -24.87 -21.04 2.06
N ALA A 557 -24.72 -22.15 2.77
CA ALA A 557 -25.73 -23.19 2.94
C ALA A 557 -25.86 -23.67 4.40
N VAL A 558 -25.32 -22.89 5.36
CA VAL A 558 -25.45 -23.10 6.80
C VAL A 558 -25.89 -21.80 7.46
N ASP A 559 -26.65 -21.92 8.55
CA ASP A 559 -27.25 -20.78 9.23
C ASP A 559 -26.33 -20.18 10.31
N ALA A 560 -25.39 -20.97 10.83
CA ALA A 560 -24.43 -20.53 11.85
C ALA A 560 -23.10 -21.30 11.78
N VAL A 561 -22.06 -20.75 12.41
CA VAL A 561 -20.75 -21.40 12.59
C VAL A 561 -20.38 -21.43 14.07
N TRP A 562 -20.02 -22.60 14.59
CA TRP A 562 -19.49 -22.77 15.95
C TRP A 562 -18.02 -23.19 15.87
N THR A 563 -17.12 -22.43 16.49
CA THR A 563 -15.67 -22.68 16.37
C THR A 563 -14.90 -22.32 17.64
N MET A 564 -13.71 -22.91 17.82
CA MET A 564 -12.76 -22.48 18.84
C MET A 564 -12.08 -21.18 18.38
N THR A 565 -11.22 -21.26 17.36
CA THR A 565 -10.38 -20.12 16.91
C THR A 565 -10.13 -20.10 15.40
N SER A 566 -10.86 -20.90 14.62
CA SER A 566 -10.64 -21.05 13.18
C SER A 566 -10.80 -19.74 12.40
N THR A 567 -10.03 -19.55 11.33
CA THR A 567 -10.24 -18.42 10.40
C THR A 567 -11.57 -18.53 9.64
N VAL A 568 -12.20 -19.71 9.61
CA VAL A 568 -13.52 -19.93 9.01
C VAL A 568 -14.61 -19.07 9.67
N GLY A 569 -14.54 -18.80 10.98
CA GLY A 569 -15.49 -17.88 11.62
C GLY A 569 -15.38 -16.44 11.10
N PHE A 570 -14.18 -15.94 10.83
CA PHE A 570 -14.04 -14.64 10.15
C PHE A 570 -14.60 -14.68 8.72
N GLU A 571 -14.37 -15.76 7.99
CA GLU A 571 -14.93 -15.97 6.65
C GLU A 571 -16.46 -16.10 6.65
N ALA A 572 -17.05 -16.55 7.75
CA ALA A 572 -18.49 -16.61 7.98
C ALA A 572 -19.09 -15.22 8.23
N LEU A 573 -18.44 -14.41 9.10
CA LEU A 573 -18.80 -13.01 9.33
C LEU A 573 -18.80 -12.21 8.01
N LEU A 574 -17.78 -12.38 7.15
CA LEU A 574 -17.72 -11.76 5.82
C LEU A 574 -18.97 -12.05 4.95
N ARG A 575 -19.66 -13.16 5.21
CA ARG A 575 -20.84 -13.65 4.46
C ARG A 575 -22.17 -13.39 5.19
N GLY A 576 -22.13 -12.72 6.34
CA GLY A 576 -23.32 -12.43 7.16
C GLY A 576 -23.83 -13.62 7.98
N VAL A 577 -23.04 -14.70 8.10
CA VAL A 577 -23.41 -15.88 8.88
C VAL A 577 -23.04 -15.65 10.36
N PRO A 578 -23.98 -15.82 11.31
CA PRO A 578 -23.72 -15.82 12.75
C PRO A 578 -22.59 -16.75 13.18
N VAL A 579 -21.79 -16.33 14.17
CA VAL A 579 -20.64 -17.10 14.67
C VAL A 579 -20.59 -17.14 16.18
N THR A 580 -20.48 -18.35 16.72
CA THR A 580 -20.22 -18.63 18.15
C THR A 580 -18.76 -19.04 18.34
N CYS A 581 -18.09 -18.40 19.31
CA CYS A 581 -16.68 -18.58 19.61
C CYS A 581 -16.50 -19.22 21.00
N LEU A 582 -16.10 -20.49 21.03
CA LEU A 582 -15.72 -21.22 22.25
C LEU A 582 -14.25 -20.99 22.65
N GLY A 583 -13.43 -20.44 21.75
CA GLY A 583 -12.14 -19.83 22.04
C GLY A 583 -12.15 -18.33 21.76
N THR A 584 -10.98 -17.70 21.77
CA THR A 584 -10.79 -16.26 21.53
C THR A 584 -9.89 -16.02 20.31
N PRO A 585 -10.41 -16.16 19.07
CA PRO A 585 -9.72 -15.71 17.86
C PRO A 585 -9.60 -14.18 17.81
N PHE A 586 -8.87 -13.65 16.82
CA PHE A 586 -8.65 -12.19 16.67
C PHE A 586 -9.95 -11.37 16.53
N TYR A 587 -11.02 -11.98 16.02
CA TYR A 587 -12.31 -11.35 15.74
C TYR A 587 -13.33 -11.49 16.88
N ALA A 588 -13.05 -12.30 17.91
CA ALA A 588 -13.90 -12.42 19.11
C ALA A 588 -13.74 -11.23 20.06
N GLY A 589 -14.74 -10.94 20.88
CA GLY A 589 -14.73 -9.91 21.91
C GLY A 589 -15.08 -8.49 21.44
N TRP A 590 -15.29 -8.29 20.14
CA TRP A 590 -15.56 -6.97 19.55
C TRP A 590 -17.05 -6.70 19.31
N GLY A 591 -17.94 -7.61 19.72
CA GLY A 591 -19.40 -7.48 19.52
C GLY A 591 -19.90 -7.91 18.14
N LEU A 592 -19.11 -8.69 17.39
CA LEU A 592 -19.50 -9.28 16.09
C LEU A 592 -19.80 -10.79 16.19
N THR A 593 -19.63 -11.38 17.37
CA THR A 593 -19.67 -12.83 17.64
C THR A 593 -20.39 -13.11 18.96
N ALA A 594 -20.96 -14.32 19.09
CA ALA A 594 -21.41 -14.85 20.37
C ALA A 594 -20.20 -15.49 21.08
N ASP A 595 -19.58 -14.76 21.99
CA ASP A 595 -18.34 -15.19 22.66
C ASP A 595 -18.65 -15.99 23.94
N LEU A 596 -18.42 -17.31 23.89
CA LEU A 596 -18.48 -18.21 25.04
C LEU A 596 -17.09 -18.43 25.67
N GLY A 597 -16.03 -18.32 24.86
CA GLY A 597 -14.63 -18.35 25.33
C GLY A 597 -14.20 -17.06 26.05
N ARG A 598 -13.11 -17.14 26.82
CA ARG A 598 -12.65 -16.05 27.70
C ARG A 598 -12.04 -14.84 26.97
N VAL A 599 -12.91 -13.92 26.56
CA VAL A 599 -12.52 -12.63 25.94
C VAL A 599 -11.64 -11.76 26.87
N PRO A 600 -10.51 -11.21 26.37
CA PRO A 600 -9.70 -10.22 27.08
C PRO A 600 -10.46 -8.91 27.32
N ALA A 601 -10.50 -8.45 28.57
CA ALA A 601 -11.20 -7.23 29.01
C ALA A 601 -10.75 -5.93 28.30
N ARG A 602 -9.62 -5.94 27.59
CA ARG A 602 -9.13 -4.82 26.75
C ARG A 602 -9.85 -4.67 25.40
N ARG A 603 -10.64 -5.67 24.96
CA ARG A 603 -11.42 -5.61 23.70
C ARG A 603 -12.73 -4.85 23.89
N VAL A 604 -12.62 -3.56 24.21
CA VAL A 604 -13.76 -2.68 24.57
C VAL A 604 -14.43 -2.00 23.38
N ALA A 605 -13.72 -1.81 22.26
CA ALA A 605 -14.26 -1.15 21.08
C ALA A 605 -15.35 -2.01 20.40
N ARG A 606 -16.27 -1.36 19.67
CA ARG A 606 -17.38 -2.00 18.95
C ARG A 606 -17.38 -1.61 17.47
N PRO A 607 -16.35 -2.03 16.69
CA PRO A 607 -16.29 -1.76 15.26
C PRO A 607 -17.36 -2.56 14.51
N SER A 608 -17.91 -1.96 13.45
CA SER A 608 -18.65 -2.73 12.45
C SER A 608 -17.74 -3.73 11.74
N LEU A 609 -18.33 -4.77 11.13
CA LEU A 609 -17.60 -5.73 10.30
C LEU A 609 -16.72 -5.04 9.24
N VAL A 610 -17.22 -3.98 8.61
CA VAL A 610 -16.49 -3.23 7.57
C VAL A 610 -15.22 -2.58 8.13
N GLN A 611 -15.31 -2.03 9.35
CA GLN A 611 -14.18 -1.42 10.05
C GLN A 611 -13.17 -2.47 10.52
N MET A 612 -13.63 -3.61 11.07
CA MET A 612 -12.77 -4.74 11.38
C MET A 612 -12.04 -5.26 10.13
N VAL A 613 -12.73 -5.38 8.99
CA VAL A 613 -12.12 -5.82 7.72
C VAL A 613 -11.03 -4.86 7.26
N HIS A 614 -11.20 -3.54 7.43
CA HIS A 614 -10.13 -2.58 7.15
C HIS A 614 -8.89 -2.83 8.02
N ALA A 615 -9.06 -3.02 9.33
CA ALA A 615 -7.95 -3.35 10.23
C ALA A 615 -7.26 -4.67 9.84
N VAL A 616 -8.06 -5.71 9.60
CA VAL A 616 -7.62 -7.09 9.41
C VAL A 616 -7.00 -7.35 8.02
N LEU A 617 -7.52 -6.73 6.96
CA LEU A 617 -7.12 -7.00 5.56
C LEU A 617 -6.47 -5.82 4.82
N ILE A 618 -6.51 -4.59 5.37
CA ILE A 618 -5.85 -3.42 4.76
C ILE A 618 -4.71 -2.91 5.64
N GLY A 619 -4.97 -2.60 6.91
CA GLY A 619 -3.99 -1.96 7.81
C GLY A 619 -2.93 -2.89 8.40
N TYR A 620 -3.30 -4.11 8.78
CA TYR A 620 -2.41 -5.03 9.48
C TYR A 620 -1.38 -5.72 8.56
N PRO A 621 -1.79 -6.57 7.59
CA PRO A 621 -0.86 -7.30 6.72
C PRO A 621 -0.04 -6.40 5.79
N ARG A 622 0.95 -7.02 5.13
CA ARG A 622 1.64 -6.52 3.93
C ARG A 622 1.39 -7.50 2.80
N TYR A 623 1.18 -6.99 1.59
CA TYR A 623 1.00 -7.80 0.39
C TYR A 623 2.19 -7.66 -0.57
N HIS A 624 2.48 -8.75 -1.27
CA HIS A 624 3.53 -8.82 -2.29
C HIS A 624 2.97 -9.46 -3.54
N ASP A 625 3.10 -8.79 -4.67
CA ASP A 625 2.63 -9.30 -5.96
C ASP A 625 3.72 -10.17 -6.61
N PRO A 626 3.53 -11.49 -6.73
CA PRO A 626 4.52 -12.40 -7.30
C PRO A 626 4.67 -12.24 -8.82
N VAL A 627 3.83 -11.42 -9.48
CA VAL A 627 3.94 -11.08 -10.91
C VAL A 627 4.93 -9.94 -11.12
N THR A 628 4.82 -8.83 -10.39
CA THR A 628 5.77 -7.70 -10.47
C THR A 628 7.02 -7.88 -9.61
N GLY A 629 6.93 -8.70 -8.55
CA GLY A 629 7.96 -8.81 -7.52
C GLY A 629 8.00 -7.63 -6.54
N THR A 630 6.95 -6.80 -6.49
CA THR A 630 6.88 -5.58 -5.66
C THR A 630 5.81 -5.69 -4.56
N PRO A 631 5.90 -4.89 -3.49
CA PRO A 631 4.77 -4.62 -2.61
C PRO A 631 3.55 -4.15 -3.41
N CYS A 632 2.35 -4.49 -2.95
CA CYS A 632 1.09 -4.18 -3.62
C CYS A 632 -0.03 -3.90 -2.60
N PRO A 633 -1.17 -3.32 -3.02
CA PRO A 633 -2.36 -3.22 -2.18
C PRO A 633 -3.19 -4.51 -2.21
N VAL A 634 -4.08 -4.70 -1.22
CA VAL A 634 -4.86 -5.94 -1.06
C VAL A 634 -5.72 -6.28 -2.28
N GLU A 635 -6.23 -5.27 -2.99
CA GLU A 635 -7.04 -5.42 -4.19
C GLU A 635 -6.27 -6.18 -5.30
N VAL A 636 -4.96 -5.98 -5.41
CA VAL A 636 -4.10 -6.72 -6.35
C VAL A 636 -3.91 -8.16 -5.90
N ALA A 637 -3.75 -8.41 -4.59
CA ALA A 637 -3.68 -9.78 -4.07
C ALA A 637 -4.99 -10.54 -4.30
N VAL A 638 -6.15 -9.88 -4.14
CA VAL A 638 -7.46 -10.42 -4.51
C VAL A 638 -7.54 -10.71 -6.00
N ASP A 639 -7.06 -9.81 -6.88
CA ASP A 639 -7.00 -10.08 -8.32
C ASP A 639 -6.15 -11.32 -8.65
N ARG A 640 -5.01 -11.52 -7.96
CA ARG A 640 -4.16 -12.72 -8.16
C ARG A 640 -4.84 -14.00 -7.67
N LEU A 641 -5.62 -13.95 -6.59
CA LEU A 641 -6.37 -15.10 -6.08
C LEU A 641 -7.58 -15.43 -6.96
N ALA A 642 -8.40 -14.44 -7.31
CA ALA A 642 -9.58 -14.61 -8.16
C ALA A 642 -9.22 -15.17 -9.54
N ALA A 643 -8.19 -14.61 -10.19
CA ALA A 643 -7.78 -14.99 -11.55
C ALA A 643 -7.26 -16.44 -11.70
N GLY A 644 -7.06 -17.19 -10.60
CA GLY A 644 -6.80 -18.64 -10.61
C GLY A 644 -5.49 -19.12 -11.23
N LYS A 645 -4.74 -18.24 -11.92
CA LYS A 645 -3.45 -18.55 -12.56
C LYS A 645 -2.46 -19.04 -11.51
N ALA A 646 -1.89 -20.22 -11.74
CA ALA A 646 -0.91 -20.82 -10.82
C ALA A 646 0.29 -19.86 -10.62
N LEU A 647 0.42 -19.34 -9.41
CA LEU A 647 1.50 -18.42 -9.04
C LEU A 647 2.87 -19.06 -9.32
N PRO A 648 3.89 -18.30 -9.77
CA PRO A 648 5.18 -18.86 -10.20
C PRO A 648 5.93 -19.56 -9.04
N ARG A 649 5.74 -20.88 -8.94
CA ARG A 649 6.45 -21.77 -7.99
C ARG A 649 7.85 -22.07 -8.53
N SER A 650 8.87 -21.94 -7.67
CA SER A 650 10.22 -22.43 -7.97
C SER A 650 10.17 -23.93 -8.30
N PRO A 651 10.90 -24.43 -9.33
CA PRO A 651 10.99 -25.86 -9.62
C PRO A 651 11.44 -26.67 -8.40
N LEU A 652 12.39 -26.14 -7.63
CA LEU A 652 12.86 -26.75 -6.38
C LEU A 652 11.73 -26.88 -5.35
N ASN A 653 10.93 -25.82 -5.13
CA ASN A 653 9.79 -25.87 -4.21
C ASN A 653 8.71 -26.84 -4.72
N ARG A 654 8.52 -26.97 -6.03
CA ARG A 654 7.59 -27.95 -6.62
C ARG A 654 8.06 -29.39 -6.42
N MET A 655 9.36 -29.65 -6.49
CA MET A 655 9.95 -30.96 -6.17
C MET A 655 9.88 -31.25 -4.66
N LEU A 656 10.23 -30.28 -3.81
CA LEU A 656 10.15 -30.43 -2.35
C LEU A 656 8.71 -30.63 -1.85
N ALA A 657 7.72 -29.92 -2.41
CA ALA A 657 6.31 -30.13 -2.07
C ALA A 657 5.83 -31.52 -2.49
N LYS A 658 6.21 -32.00 -3.67
CA LYS A 658 5.94 -33.38 -4.11
C LYS A 658 6.60 -34.42 -3.21
N ALA A 659 7.85 -34.21 -2.81
CA ALA A 659 8.56 -35.09 -1.89
C ALA A 659 7.91 -35.09 -0.49
N GLN A 660 7.48 -33.93 0.01
CA GLN A 660 6.76 -33.84 1.29
C GLN A 660 5.40 -34.54 1.25
N GLY A 661 4.60 -34.36 0.19
CA GLY A 661 3.35 -35.09 0.02
C GLY A 661 3.55 -36.61 -0.11
N ALA A 662 4.56 -37.04 -0.86
CA ALA A 662 4.91 -38.45 -1.02
C ALA A 662 5.46 -39.09 0.28
N LEU A 663 6.21 -38.35 1.09
CA LEU A 663 6.70 -38.86 2.38
C LEU A 663 5.60 -38.81 3.46
N ALA A 664 4.68 -37.85 3.40
CA ALA A 664 3.52 -37.79 4.29
C ALA A 664 2.56 -38.98 4.08
N SER A 665 2.28 -39.35 2.83
CA SER A 665 1.46 -40.56 2.57
C SER A 665 2.15 -41.86 3.00
N GLN A 666 3.48 -41.86 3.13
CA GLN A 666 4.28 -42.97 3.64
C GLN A 666 4.57 -42.89 5.15
N ALA A 667 4.00 -41.91 5.89
CA ALA A 667 4.26 -41.73 7.32
C ALA A 667 3.81 -42.94 8.18
N HIS A 668 2.94 -43.80 7.64
CA HIS A 668 2.51 -45.06 8.26
C HIS A 668 3.59 -46.17 8.24
N LEU A 669 4.68 -46.01 7.48
CA LEU A 669 5.83 -46.93 7.48
C LEU A 669 6.95 -46.52 8.46
N TRP A 670 6.78 -45.38 9.16
CA TRP A 670 7.78 -44.78 10.05
C TRP A 670 7.15 -44.33 11.39
N ARG A 671 6.05 -45.00 11.79
CA ARG A 671 5.34 -44.85 13.07
C ARG A 671 5.35 -46.19 13.80
#